data_AF-A0A5C5V4W6-F1
#
_entry.id   AF-A0A5C5V4W6-F1
#
_cell.length_a   1.000
_cell.length_b   1.000
_cell.length_c   1.000
_cell.angle_alpha   90.00
_cell.angle_beta   90.00
_cell.angle_gamma   90.00
#
_symmetry.space_group_name_H-M   'P 1'
#
loop_
_entity.id
_entity.type
_entity.pdbx_description
1 polymer ?
#
loop_
_entity_poly.entity_id
_entity_poly.type
_entity_poly.pdbx_seq_one_letter_code
_entity_poly.pdbx_strand_id
1 'polypeptide(L)'
;MTTSRLCRALLLAAFVPLLNYARPAEAQTSAAQPNIVLIMVDDAGYNEYGFANDLFGQSRISDTPNINALAAGGAIFSQGYVSAPLCSPSRAAMLTGQYANRFGWENNPSNDTSSPQGLTASQLTMGHHLQSLGYTTGVVGKWHLGYQDDLNRPQDMGFDEFYGLLGGGRDYWPWPGASDRSRMRRGDEDIEHLWGAEGDSSLYDPSRGRYLTDAFGEESADFINRNASTGQPFFLYTAITAPHTPIQVKQSDLDHFDGIIDDPDRKKIAALNYSADRAVGMIMDALEANGVEDNTVVVFLNDNGAPAFDIGQTNSPFFGTKGQMFDGGIRVPFLMKAPGTEAQVYDQPITTRDLLPTFYAMGGGDPSQLDVDGVDLTPHLNGVDESNPHEVLFWRGTDGRFAVRKGDWKLVRPTDHPFARLNNMVWDPSERTYFNGNANNGMYQHVVDDLNRELTHWEATLERPKWDDLGDLDFNTEDHFVFRNDPAAADWSTAGGWSFGGSGEAATLMPQDAYANAVLEFTTNDSGDYTSTNNMRRATRREFMLNQVRFTGEFAGAGDHQATINRSLDIGMVFVNNLSGEGPKIRIDATSTGGNNFDFVFDQIAYLLHDLEITGDGTQLPRLTGATTDYDLPTRITKTGASTVVLEGLIDVGTGVTVNGGAIIVDAANAELTTAGDITLTPAGSLELRNGRVRADRLNTAGASFAMTGGVLSADLVNGDLAVSGGVLAPGESIGDTVVSGGLLLDSGATLEIEISAAGGQLSHDRLSVTNTADLRGALQVVAIDGFTAAAGQVFQLAFADTIVDGGLQLTGDAGGLELVHISGVFDTLALLDTNALPGDFNGDGAVDAADYTVWRDNLGAVGAPGLPGDGDDGSGFGVRDGVVDEHDLAFWRTWYGLDYQAVSGGQFASVPEPSAGMLLLVSIGFLRRRKAALVR
;
A
#
# COMPACT_ATOMS: atom_id res chain seq x y z
N MET A 1 61.32 -36.83 -65.41
CA MET A 1 61.44 -37.30 -64.00
C MET A 1 60.10 -36.96 -63.32
N THR A 2 59.14 -37.90 -63.24
CA THR A 2 58.72 -38.68 -62.03
C THR A 2 58.11 -37.78 -60.92
N THR A 3 56.97 -37.99 -60.25
CA THR A 3 55.88 -39.01 -60.17
C THR A 3 54.80 -38.48 -59.19
N SER A 4 53.51 -38.64 -59.52
CA SER A 4 52.29 -38.95 -58.70
C SER A 4 51.87 -38.24 -57.38
N ARG A 5 50.52 -38.04 -57.30
CA ARG A 5 49.52 -38.02 -56.18
C ARG A 5 48.99 -36.62 -55.74
N LEU A 6 47.85 -36.16 -56.30
CA LEU A 6 46.42 -36.30 -55.89
C LEU A 6 46.04 -35.42 -54.67
N CYS A 7 44.96 -34.59 -54.63
CA CYS A 7 43.91 -34.25 -55.60
C CYS A 7 43.20 -32.93 -55.20
N ARG A 8 42.74 -32.21 -56.24
CA ARG A 8 41.92 -30.96 -56.38
C ARG A 8 40.67 -30.87 -55.46
N ALA A 9 40.03 -29.72 -55.20
CA ALA A 9 39.68 -28.65 -56.14
C ALA A 9 39.28 -27.31 -55.48
N LEU A 10 39.50 -26.23 -56.23
CA LEU A 10 39.04 -24.84 -56.06
C LEU A 10 37.78 -24.58 -56.91
N LEU A 11 36.89 -23.74 -56.37
CA LEU A 11 36.02 -22.70 -56.97
C LEU A 11 36.15 -22.47 -58.51
N LEU A 12 35.13 -22.14 -59.31
CA LEU A 12 34.00 -21.22 -59.13
C LEU A 12 32.99 -21.32 -60.31
N ALA A 13 31.72 -20.92 -60.04
CA ALA A 13 30.72 -20.30 -60.93
C ALA A 13 29.92 -21.13 -61.98
N ALA A 14 28.62 -21.31 -61.72
CA ALA A 14 27.53 -21.10 -62.68
C ALA A 14 26.18 -20.89 -61.96
N PHE A 15 25.45 -19.86 -62.38
CA PHE A 15 24.09 -19.48 -61.98
C PHE A 15 23.06 -20.56 -62.37
N VAL A 16 22.25 -21.03 -61.41
CA VAL A 16 20.99 -21.77 -61.63
C VAL A 16 19.95 -21.17 -60.68
N PRO A 17 18.74 -20.82 -61.13
CA PRO A 17 17.66 -20.43 -60.22
C PRO A 17 17.22 -21.68 -59.47
N LEU A 18 17.58 -21.78 -58.19
CA LEU A 18 16.96 -22.75 -57.29
C LEU A 18 15.51 -22.30 -57.09
N LEU A 19 14.58 -22.97 -57.76
CA LEU A 19 13.22 -23.08 -57.26
C LEU A 19 13.35 -23.63 -55.83
N ASN A 20 13.17 -22.76 -54.84
CA ASN A 20 12.80 -23.18 -53.51
C ASN A 20 11.46 -23.91 -53.68
N TYR A 21 11.51 -25.24 -53.74
CA TYR A 21 10.45 -26.05 -53.18
C TYR A 21 10.35 -25.61 -51.72
N ALA A 22 9.50 -24.61 -51.46
CA ALA A 22 8.94 -24.41 -50.14
C ALA A 22 8.36 -25.78 -49.78
N ARG A 23 9.01 -26.48 -48.84
CA ARG A 23 8.29 -27.49 -48.08
C ARG A 23 7.02 -26.79 -47.61
N PRO A 24 5.82 -27.38 -47.80
CA PRO A 24 4.66 -26.85 -47.11
C PRO A 24 5.09 -26.75 -45.65
N ALA A 25 5.00 -25.54 -45.09
CA ALA A 25 5.02 -25.42 -43.65
C ALA A 25 3.97 -26.44 -43.18
N GLU A 26 4.39 -27.46 -42.44
CA GLU A 26 3.45 -28.22 -41.66
C GLU A 26 2.68 -27.17 -40.89
N ALA A 27 1.40 -27.02 -41.25
CA ALA A 27 0.49 -26.23 -40.46
C ALA A 27 0.66 -26.77 -39.05
N GLN A 28 1.17 -25.94 -38.15
CA GLN A 28 1.19 -26.20 -36.73
C GLN A 28 -0.27 -26.51 -36.40
N THR A 29 -0.59 -27.80 -36.30
CA THR A 29 -1.88 -28.24 -35.79
C THR A 29 -1.99 -27.58 -34.44
N SER A 30 -2.96 -26.68 -34.28
CA SER A 30 -3.39 -26.18 -32.98
C SER A 30 -3.31 -27.35 -32.02
N ALA A 31 -2.43 -27.28 -31.01
CA ALA A 31 -2.34 -28.34 -30.02
C ALA A 31 -3.76 -28.56 -29.48
N ALA A 32 -4.22 -29.81 -29.46
CA ALA A 32 -5.58 -30.10 -28.98
C ALA A 32 -5.68 -29.65 -27.53
N GLN A 33 -6.78 -28.96 -27.17
CA GLN A 33 -7.04 -28.55 -25.79
C GLN A 33 -6.89 -29.77 -24.86
N PRO A 34 -6.11 -29.67 -23.77
CA PRO A 34 -5.91 -30.80 -22.89
C PRO A 34 -7.15 -31.01 -22.01
N ASN A 35 -7.39 -32.25 -21.59
CA ASN A 35 -8.31 -32.48 -20.48
C ASN A 35 -7.69 -31.96 -19.19
N ILE A 36 -8.50 -31.71 -18.16
CA ILE A 36 -8.05 -31.21 -16.87
C ILE A 36 -8.66 -32.07 -15.76
N VAL A 37 -7.84 -32.61 -14.89
CA VAL A 37 -8.25 -33.38 -13.70
C VAL A 37 -7.59 -32.75 -12.47
N LEU A 38 -8.42 -32.12 -11.65
CA LEU A 38 -8.01 -31.51 -10.38
C LEU A 38 -8.42 -32.42 -9.23
N ILE A 39 -7.44 -32.99 -8.55
CA ILE A 39 -7.63 -33.88 -7.40
C ILE A 39 -7.28 -33.11 -6.13
N MET A 40 -8.25 -32.98 -5.24
CA MET A 40 -8.10 -32.32 -3.95
C MET A 40 -8.44 -33.28 -2.81
N VAL A 41 -7.53 -33.47 -1.88
CA VAL A 41 -7.77 -34.15 -0.59
C VAL A 41 -8.14 -33.14 0.50
N ASP A 42 -8.55 -33.62 1.67
CA ASP A 42 -9.16 -32.79 2.73
C ASP A 42 -8.50 -33.07 4.09
N ASP A 43 -7.95 -32.04 4.73
CA ASP A 43 -7.21 -32.11 6.00
C ASP A 43 -5.95 -32.99 5.98
N ALA A 44 -5.33 -33.19 4.82
CA ALA A 44 -4.10 -34.00 4.76
C ALA A 44 -2.90 -33.27 5.39
N GLY A 45 -2.07 -34.03 6.11
CA GLY A 45 -0.83 -33.51 6.66
C GLY A 45 0.21 -33.33 5.56
N TYR A 46 1.09 -32.32 5.68
CA TYR A 46 2.06 -32.03 4.61
C TYR A 46 2.95 -33.23 4.27
N ASN A 47 3.41 -33.97 5.28
CA ASN A 47 4.31 -35.11 5.12
C ASN A 47 3.59 -36.47 5.14
N GLU A 48 2.33 -36.51 4.72
CA GLU A 48 1.55 -37.74 4.63
C GLU A 48 1.68 -38.44 3.28
N TYR A 49 2.40 -37.83 2.31
CA TYR A 49 2.64 -38.37 0.96
C TYR A 49 4.13 -38.53 0.68
N GLY A 50 4.50 -39.60 -0.04
CA GLY A 50 5.90 -39.97 -0.25
C GLY A 50 6.74 -38.87 -0.92
N PHE A 51 6.21 -38.23 -1.97
CA PHE A 51 6.90 -37.13 -2.65
C PHE A 51 7.17 -35.94 -1.71
N ALA A 52 6.25 -35.63 -0.80
CA ALA A 52 6.40 -34.54 0.16
C ALA A 52 7.40 -34.91 1.27
N ASN A 53 7.46 -36.18 1.68
CA ASN A 53 8.53 -36.66 2.56
C ASN A 53 9.91 -36.51 1.92
N ASP A 54 10.03 -36.88 0.64
CA ASP A 54 11.29 -36.85 -0.11
C ASP A 54 11.86 -35.43 -0.22
N LEU A 55 11.01 -34.41 -0.42
CA LEU A 55 11.41 -32.99 -0.49
C LEU A 55 12.23 -32.54 0.73
N PHE A 56 11.92 -33.10 1.90
CA PHE A 56 12.53 -32.71 3.18
C PHE A 56 13.37 -33.83 3.80
N GLY A 57 13.67 -34.89 3.05
CA GLY A 57 14.47 -36.02 3.52
C GLY A 57 13.85 -36.75 4.72
N GLN A 58 12.53 -36.76 4.83
CA GLN A 58 11.79 -37.43 5.90
C GLN A 58 11.51 -38.89 5.53
N SER A 59 11.34 -39.75 6.54
CA SER A 59 10.90 -41.12 6.31
C SER A 59 9.49 -41.13 5.72
N ARG A 60 9.28 -41.89 4.63
CA ARG A 60 7.94 -42.14 4.09
C ARG A 60 7.12 -42.93 5.11
N ILE A 61 5.98 -42.40 5.50
CA ILE A 61 5.09 -43.02 6.51
C ILE A 61 3.93 -43.73 5.79
N SER A 62 3.20 -43.03 4.93
CA SER A 62 2.12 -43.60 4.13
C SER A 62 2.67 -44.21 2.83
N ASP A 63 2.16 -45.39 2.47
CA ASP A 63 2.38 -45.98 1.16
C ASP A 63 1.45 -45.30 0.14
N THR A 64 2.01 -44.58 -0.84
CA THR A 64 1.27 -43.73 -1.78
C THR A 64 1.81 -43.87 -3.22
N PRO A 65 1.87 -45.10 -3.77
CA PRO A 65 2.58 -45.38 -5.01
C PRO A 65 2.02 -44.63 -6.24
N ASN A 66 0.70 -44.45 -6.35
CA ASN A 66 0.09 -43.79 -7.52
C ASN A 66 0.38 -42.29 -7.52
N ILE A 67 0.24 -41.63 -6.36
CA ILE A 67 0.56 -40.21 -6.20
C ILE A 67 2.06 -39.98 -6.39
N ASN A 68 2.91 -40.89 -5.92
CA ASN A 68 4.36 -40.81 -6.14
C ASN A 68 4.74 -40.98 -7.62
N ALA A 69 4.03 -41.85 -8.36
CA ALA A 69 4.24 -42.01 -9.80
C ALA A 69 3.84 -40.74 -10.57
N LEU A 70 2.73 -40.11 -10.18
CA LEU A 70 2.31 -38.81 -10.72
C LEU A 70 3.37 -37.72 -10.45
N ALA A 71 3.89 -37.66 -9.22
CA ALA A 71 4.94 -36.71 -8.84
C ALA A 71 6.24 -36.90 -9.63
N ALA A 72 6.63 -38.15 -9.93
CA ALA A 72 7.85 -38.46 -10.66
C ALA A 72 7.84 -37.98 -12.12
N GLY A 73 6.66 -37.73 -12.69
CA GLY A 73 6.47 -37.27 -14.07
C GLY A 73 6.04 -35.80 -14.20
N GLY A 74 6.02 -35.02 -13.12
CA GLY A 74 5.49 -33.65 -13.13
C GLY A 74 6.29 -32.67 -12.26
N ALA A 75 5.75 -31.47 -12.13
CA ALA A 75 6.29 -30.43 -11.26
C ALA A 75 5.75 -30.62 -9.83
N ILE A 76 6.66 -30.70 -8.86
CA ILE A 76 6.34 -30.70 -7.43
C ILE A 76 6.55 -29.27 -6.92
N PHE A 77 5.51 -28.67 -6.33
CA PHE A 77 5.61 -27.31 -5.78
C PHE A 77 6.01 -27.39 -4.31
N SER A 78 7.28 -27.13 -4.03
CA SER A 78 7.74 -27.16 -2.65
C SER A 78 7.08 -26.08 -1.80
N GLN A 79 6.74 -24.92 -2.39
CA GLN A 79 6.08 -23.77 -1.76
C GLN A 79 4.65 -23.56 -2.27
N GLY A 80 3.84 -24.63 -2.30
CA GLY A 80 2.41 -24.56 -2.65
C GLY A 80 1.52 -24.12 -1.50
N TYR A 81 0.78 -23.03 -1.68
CA TYR A 81 -0.09 -22.44 -0.66
C TYR A 81 -1.57 -22.47 -1.02
N VAL A 82 -2.42 -22.72 -0.03
CA VAL A 82 -3.87 -22.42 -0.10
C VAL A 82 -4.13 -21.00 0.37
N SER A 83 -5.22 -20.37 -0.07
CA SER A 83 -5.54 -18.97 0.29
C SER A 83 -6.19 -18.81 1.66
N ALA A 84 -6.56 -19.89 2.33
CA ALA A 84 -7.11 -19.87 3.68
C ALA A 84 -6.79 -21.17 4.41
N PRO A 85 -6.62 -21.16 5.74
CA PRO A 85 -6.34 -22.36 6.51
C PRO A 85 -7.62 -23.16 6.85
N LEU A 86 -8.69 -22.99 6.06
CA LEU A 86 -10.02 -23.60 6.25
C LEU A 86 -10.57 -24.10 4.92
N CYS A 87 -11.33 -25.21 4.98
CA CYS A 87 -11.80 -25.93 3.80
C CYS A 87 -12.58 -25.04 2.80
N SER A 88 -13.66 -24.38 3.26
CA SER A 88 -14.57 -23.68 2.36
C SER A 88 -13.95 -22.41 1.75
N PRO A 89 -13.35 -21.48 2.52
CA PRO A 89 -12.69 -20.31 1.93
C PRO A 89 -11.51 -20.69 1.00
N SER A 90 -10.79 -21.77 1.31
CA SER A 90 -9.72 -22.29 0.42
C SER A 90 -10.27 -22.78 -0.91
N ARG A 91 -11.35 -23.57 -0.89
CA ARG A 91 -12.05 -24.06 -2.09
C ARG A 91 -12.65 -22.91 -2.90
N ALA A 92 -13.26 -21.93 -2.23
CA ALA A 92 -13.83 -20.74 -2.87
C ALA A 92 -12.73 -19.97 -3.62
N ALA A 93 -11.59 -19.73 -2.97
CA ALA A 93 -10.47 -19.03 -3.57
C ALA A 93 -9.88 -19.79 -4.77
N MET A 94 -9.68 -21.10 -4.63
CA MET A 94 -9.18 -21.94 -5.72
C MET A 94 -10.12 -21.92 -6.92
N LEU A 95 -11.43 -22.14 -6.70
CA LEU A 95 -12.40 -22.24 -7.79
C LEU A 95 -12.65 -20.91 -8.48
N THR A 96 -12.45 -19.77 -7.82
CA THR A 96 -12.67 -18.43 -8.40
C THR A 96 -11.39 -17.75 -8.85
N GLY A 97 -10.20 -18.25 -8.48
CA GLY A 97 -8.93 -17.57 -8.73
C GLY A 97 -8.73 -16.29 -7.92
N GLN A 98 -9.63 -15.97 -6.98
CA GLN A 98 -9.61 -14.74 -6.18
C GLN A 98 -9.32 -15.06 -4.71
N TYR A 99 -8.83 -14.09 -3.93
CA TYR A 99 -8.93 -14.17 -2.48
C TYR A 99 -10.39 -14.23 -2.07
N ALA A 100 -10.78 -15.24 -1.29
CA ALA A 100 -12.15 -15.36 -0.79
C ALA A 100 -12.58 -14.14 0.05
N ASN A 101 -11.62 -13.46 0.69
CA ASN A 101 -11.83 -12.20 1.40
C ASN A 101 -12.36 -11.06 0.51
N ARG A 102 -12.06 -11.04 -0.80
CA ARG A 102 -12.54 -9.98 -1.73
C ARG A 102 -14.05 -9.89 -1.76
N PHE A 103 -14.73 -11.03 -1.60
CA PHE A 103 -16.19 -11.13 -1.57
C PHE A 103 -16.72 -11.58 -0.20
N GLY A 104 -15.98 -11.29 0.88
CA GLY A 104 -16.43 -11.44 2.26
C GLY A 104 -16.50 -12.89 2.78
N TRP A 105 -15.87 -13.85 2.09
CA TRP A 105 -15.91 -15.26 2.48
C TRP A 105 -14.66 -15.67 3.27
N GLU A 106 -14.72 -15.47 4.58
CA GLU A 106 -13.57 -15.76 5.46
C GLU A 106 -13.72 -17.03 6.28
N ASN A 107 -14.95 -17.54 6.41
CA ASN A 107 -15.30 -18.66 7.28
C ASN A 107 -16.08 -19.74 6.54
N ASN A 108 -16.21 -20.92 7.15
CA ASN A 108 -17.07 -21.96 6.58
C ASN A 108 -18.55 -21.54 6.66
N PRO A 109 -19.39 -21.89 5.67
CA PRO A 109 -20.80 -21.59 5.71
C PRO A 109 -21.50 -22.37 6.84
N SER A 110 -22.66 -21.87 7.25
CA SER A 110 -23.54 -22.50 8.23
C SER A 110 -23.87 -23.94 7.84
N ASN A 111 -24.12 -24.76 8.86
CA ASN A 111 -24.60 -26.13 8.66
C ASN A 111 -26.11 -26.20 8.39
N ASP A 112 -26.82 -25.07 8.51
CA ASP A 112 -28.23 -24.96 8.12
C ASP A 112 -28.35 -24.97 6.59
N THR A 113 -28.95 -26.03 6.04
CA THR A 113 -29.16 -26.19 4.60
C THR A 113 -30.16 -25.20 4.01
N SER A 114 -30.94 -24.50 4.84
CA SER A 114 -31.77 -23.38 4.42
C SER A 114 -31.02 -22.06 4.33
N SER A 115 -29.77 -22.00 4.79
CA SER A 115 -28.94 -20.79 4.73
C SER A 115 -28.56 -20.44 3.28
N PRO A 116 -28.65 -19.15 2.88
CA PRO A 116 -28.18 -18.71 1.57
C PRO A 116 -26.64 -18.60 1.50
N GLN A 117 -25.92 -18.86 2.59
CA GLN A 117 -24.46 -18.80 2.63
C GLN A 117 -23.84 -19.79 1.62
N GLY A 118 -23.11 -19.25 0.65
CA GLY A 118 -22.59 -20.04 -0.46
C GLY A 118 -22.08 -19.15 -1.60
N LEU A 119 -21.45 -19.76 -2.61
CA LEU A 119 -20.97 -19.04 -3.79
C LEU A 119 -22.19 -18.61 -4.58
N THR A 120 -22.14 -17.43 -5.18
CA THR A 120 -23.26 -16.95 -5.98
C THR A 120 -22.81 -16.76 -7.42
N ALA A 121 -23.75 -16.61 -8.34
CA ALA A 121 -23.45 -16.37 -9.76
C ALA A 121 -22.63 -15.08 -10.01
N SER A 122 -22.44 -14.22 -9.01
CA SER A 122 -21.52 -13.07 -9.10
C SER A 122 -20.04 -13.46 -8.99
N GLN A 123 -19.71 -14.66 -8.49
CA GLN A 123 -18.36 -15.22 -8.46
C GLN A 123 -18.25 -16.31 -9.53
N LEU A 124 -17.71 -15.96 -10.70
CA LEU A 124 -17.47 -16.96 -11.74
C LEU A 124 -16.36 -17.93 -11.29
N THR A 125 -16.64 -19.21 -11.45
CA THR A 125 -15.72 -20.30 -11.11
C THR A 125 -14.97 -20.80 -12.35
N MET A 126 -13.92 -21.59 -12.14
CA MET A 126 -13.24 -22.33 -13.21
C MET A 126 -14.18 -23.22 -14.02
N GLY A 127 -15.28 -23.70 -13.44
CA GLY A 127 -16.33 -24.42 -14.16
C GLY A 127 -16.95 -23.55 -15.26
N HIS A 128 -17.42 -22.36 -14.90
CA HIS A 128 -17.98 -21.40 -15.86
C HIS A 128 -16.98 -21.01 -16.95
N HIS A 129 -15.73 -20.71 -16.55
CA HIS A 129 -14.70 -20.30 -17.49
C HIS A 129 -14.32 -21.43 -18.47
N LEU A 130 -14.18 -22.67 -18.01
CA LEU A 130 -13.85 -23.80 -18.87
C LEU A 130 -15.04 -24.23 -19.75
N GLN A 131 -16.28 -24.17 -19.25
CA GLN A 131 -17.47 -24.34 -20.09
C GLN A 131 -17.49 -23.35 -21.25
N SER A 132 -17.08 -22.09 -21.02
CA SER A 132 -17.00 -21.09 -22.08
C SER A 132 -15.98 -21.44 -23.19
N LEU A 133 -15.00 -22.30 -22.89
CA LEU A 133 -14.01 -22.84 -23.83
C LEU A 133 -14.43 -24.18 -24.45
N GLY A 134 -15.64 -24.67 -24.14
CA GLY A 134 -16.21 -25.91 -24.68
C GLY A 134 -15.93 -27.17 -23.87
N TYR A 135 -15.47 -27.04 -22.62
CA TYR A 135 -15.24 -28.19 -21.75
C TYR A 135 -16.56 -28.79 -21.23
N THR A 136 -16.63 -30.11 -21.15
CA THR A 136 -17.59 -30.78 -20.25
C THR A 136 -17.05 -30.75 -18.83
N THR A 137 -17.82 -30.24 -17.87
CA THR A 137 -17.36 -30.00 -16.50
C THR A 137 -18.03 -30.92 -15.49
N GLY A 138 -17.26 -31.48 -14.56
CA GLY A 138 -17.75 -32.42 -13.56
C GLY A 138 -17.14 -32.20 -12.18
N VAL A 139 -17.94 -32.42 -11.13
CA VAL A 139 -17.47 -32.48 -9.74
C VAL A 139 -17.77 -33.85 -9.16
N VAL A 140 -16.77 -34.48 -8.55
CA VAL A 140 -16.93 -35.70 -7.75
C VAL A 140 -16.43 -35.45 -6.33
N GLY A 141 -17.31 -35.49 -5.34
CA GLY A 141 -16.93 -35.46 -3.92
C GLY A 141 -17.47 -34.26 -3.12
N LYS A 142 -16.64 -33.68 -2.26
CA LYS A 142 -17.01 -32.60 -1.34
C LYS A 142 -17.12 -31.25 -2.06
N TRP A 143 -18.29 -30.63 -1.96
CA TRP A 143 -18.52 -29.27 -2.45
C TRP A 143 -18.17 -28.20 -1.39
N HIS A 144 -18.95 -28.12 -0.31
CA HIS A 144 -18.75 -27.23 0.83
C HIS A 144 -18.76 -25.73 0.50
N LEU A 145 -19.50 -25.34 -0.54
CA LEU A 145 -19.60 -23.96 -1.04
C LEU A 145 -21.05 -23.48 -1.18
N GLY A 146 -21.98 -24.14 -0.48
CA GLY A 146 -23.41 -23.84 -0.52
C GLY A 146 -24.28 -25.10 -0.60
N TYR A 147 -25.55 -24.94 -0.21
CA TYR A 147 -26.54 -26.03 -0.13
C TYR A 147 -27.84 -25.75 -0.88
N GLN A 148 -28.12 -24.49 -1.22
CA GLN A 148 -29.38 -24.05 -1.80
C GLN A 148 -29.45 -24.31 -3.29
N ASP A 149 -30.53 -24.97 -3.68
CA ASP A 149 -30.91 -25.16 -5.07
C ASP A 149 -31.09 -23.80 -5.79
N ASP A 150 -30.68 -23.74 -7.04
CA ASP A 150 -30.74 -22.55 -7.92
C ASP A 150 -29.94 -21.33 -7.42
N LEU A 151 -29.03 -21.53 -6.45
CA LEU A 151 -28.21 -20.47 -5.88
C LEU A 151 -26.73 -20.84 -5.86
N ASN A 152 -26.38 -21.97 -5.25
CA ASN A 152 -25.00 -22.24 -4.84
C ASN A 152 -24.55 -23.71 -4.92
N ARG A 153 -25.20 -24.51 -5.77
CA ARG A 153 -24.77 -25.90 -6.07
C ARG A 153 -23.71 -25.94 -7.17
N PRO A 154 -23.00 -27.06 -7.34
CA PRO A 154 -22.07 -27.23 -8.46
C PRO A 154 -22.69 -26.89 -9.83
N GLN A 155 -23.93 -27.31 -10.08
CA GLN A 155 -24.67 -27.07 -11.32
C GLN A 155 -24.92 -25.58 -11.58
N ASP A 156 -25.10 -24.80 -10.51
CA ASP A 156 -25.26 -23.35 -10.55
C ASP A 156 -23.90 -22.64 -10.68
N MET A 157 -22.80 -23.39 -10.51
CA MET A 157 -21.43 -22.91 -10.52
C MET A 157 -20.62 -23.43 -11.72
N GLY A 158 -21.28 -23.68 -12.85
CA GLY A 158 -20.63 -24.04 -14.12
C GLY A 158 -20.14 -25.49 -14.20
N PHE A 159 -20.79 -26.41 -13.50
CA PHE A 159 -20.51 -27.85 -13.56
C PHE A 159 -21.67 -28.64 -14.16
N ASP A 160 -21.46 -29.31 -15.30
CA ASP A 160 -22.48 -30.11 -15.99
C ASP A 160 -22.92 -31.33 -15.17
N GLU A 161 -21.97 -31.96 -14.48
CA GLU A 161 -22.19 -33.18 -13.70
C GLU A 161 -21.74 -33.03 -12.25
N PHE A 162 -22.53 -33.58 -11.33
CA PHE A 162 -22.17 -33.66 -9.91
C PHE A 162 -22.45 -35.07 -9.37
N TYR A 163 -21.48 -35.63 -8.64
CA TYR A 163 -21.67 -36.77 -7.74
C TYR A 163 -20.96 -36.49 -6.43
N GLY A 164 -21.65 -36.31 -5.31
CA GLY A 164 -20.96 -35.80 -4.13
C GLY A 164 -21.84 -35.51 -2.94
N LEU A 165 -21.25 -34.79 -1.98
CA LEU A 165 -21.97 -34.18 -0.87
C LEU A 165 -21.82 -32.66 -0.93
N LEU A 166 -22.88 -31.94 -0.55
CA LEU A 166 -22.86 -30.48 -0.55
C LEU A 166 -22.12 -29.91 0.68
N GLY A 167 -22.10 -30.64 1.80
CA GLY A 167 -21.53 -30.20 3.07
C GLY A 167 -20.05 -30.45 3.28
N GLY A 168 -19.60 -30.10 4.49
CA GLY A 168 -18.20 -30.13 4.88
C GLY A 168 -17.59 -31.49 5.16
N GLY A 169 -18.39 -32.55 5.22
CA GLY A 169 -17.92 -33.91 5.49
C GLY A 169 -19.06 -34.88 5.81
N ARG A 170 -18.73 -36.17 5.90
CA ARG A 170 -19.61 -37.25 6.30
C ARG A 170 -18.80 -38.50 6.69
N ASP A 171 -19.48 -39.50 7.24
CA ASP A 171 -18.93 -40.84 7.41
C ASP A 171 -18.48 -41.44 6.07
N TYR A 172 -17.38 -42.20 6.13
CA TYR A 172 -16.81 -42.89 4.97
C TYR A 172 -17.60 -44.11 4.56
N TRP A 173 -18.44 -44.61 5.47
CA TRP A 173 -19.33 -45.71 5.17
C TRP A 173 -20.76 -45.22 5.04
N PRO A 174 -21.61 -45.93 4.29
CA PRO A 174 -23.00 -45.54 4.09
C PRO A 174 -23.68 -45.22 5.42
N TRP A 175 -24.17 -43.98 5.54
CA TRP A 175 -24.63 -43.42 6.81
C TRP A 175 -26.12 -43.72 7.03
N PRO A 176 -26.50 -44.32 8.17
CA PRO A 176 -27.89 -44.48 8.57
C PRO A 176 -28.52 -43.13 8.99
N GLY A 177 -29.31 -42.50 8.11
CA GLY A 177 -30.02 -41.25 8.43
C GLY A 177 -29.18 -39.98 8.34
N ALA A 178 -28.37 -39.82 7.28
CA ALA A 178 -27.58 -38.60 7.05
C ALA A 178 -28.44 -37.32 7.03
N SER A 179 -27.97 -36.26 7.70
CA SER A 179 -28.52 -34.90 7.54
C SER A 179 -28.46 -34.46 6.09
N ASP A 180 -29.36 -33.55 5.71
CA ASP A 180 -29.52 -33.05 4.34
C ASP A 180 -28.19 -32.59 3.73
N ARG A 181 -27.28 -31.99 4.52
CA ARG A 181 -25.95 -31.53 4.08
C ARG A 181 -24.95 -32.64 3.76
N SER A 182 -25.10 -33.81 4.37
CA SER A 182 -24.14 -34.92 4.30
C SER A 182 -24.61 -36.06 3.39
N ARG A 183 -25.79 -35.94 2.77
CA ARG A 183 -26.30 -36.93 1.81
C ARG A 183 -25.50 -36.95 0.52
N MET A 184 -25.35 -38.15 -0.05
CA MET A 184 -24.83 -38.31 -1.39
C MET A 184 -25.89 -37.90 -2.41
N ARG A 185 -25.49 -37.08 -3.38
CA ARG A 185 -26.30 -36.64 -4.50
C ARG A 185 -25.66 -37.00 -5.83
N ARG A 186 -26.50 -37.22 -6.84
CA ARG A 186 -26.13 -37.14 -8.26
C ARG A 186 -27.00 -36.07 -8.90
N GLY A 187 -26.38 -34.97 -9.32
CA GLY A 187 -27.12 -33.77 -9.67
C GLY A 187 -28.03 -33.34 -8.52
N ASP A 188 -29.34 -33.34 -8.77
CA ASP A 188 -30.37 -32.90 -7.82
C ASP A 188 -31.01 -34.07 -7.05
N GLU A 189 -30.61 -35.31 -7.36
CA GLU A 189 -31.19 -36.51 -6.78
C GLU A 189 -30.35 -37.04 -5.61
N ASP A 190 -30.99 -37.23 -4.45
CA ASP A 190 -30.41 -38.01 -3.35
C ASP A 190 -30.33 -39.49 -3.78
N ILE A 191 -29.14 -40.07 -3.75
CA ILE A 191 -28.88 -41.44 -4.26
C ILE A 191 -28.72 -42.50 -3.16
N GLU A 192 -28.82 -42.10 -1.89
CA GLU A 192 -28.78 -43.00 -0.74
C GLU A 192 -30.15 -43.13 -0.06
N HIS A 193 -30.57 -44.37 0.21
CA HIS A 193 -31.77 -44.61 1.01
C HIS A 193 -31.45 -44.50 2.50
N LEU A 194 -32.02 -43.48 3.14
CA LEU A 194 -31.86 -43.25 4.59
C LEU A 194 -32.52 -44.37 5.40
N TRP A 195 -31.84 -44.80 6.45
CA TRP A 195 -32.34 -45.82 7.37
C TRP A 195 -31.78 -45.54 8.77
N GLY A 196 -32.57 -45.71 9.83
CA GLY A 196 -32.09 -45.36 11.17
C GLY A 196 -32.10 -43.87 11.48
N ALA A 197 -31.54 -43.49 12.63
CA ALA A 197 -31.43 -42.11 13.10
C ALA A 197 -30.01 -41.58 12.90
N GLU A 198 -29.89 -40.29 12.56
CA GLU A 198 -28.61 -39.60 12.41
C GLU A 198 -27.71 -39.79 13.64
N GLY A 199 -26.42 -40.07 13.43
CA GLY A 199 -25.42 -40.17 14.51
C GLY A 199 -25.37 -41.51 15.24
N ASP A 200 -26.21 -42.48 14.90
CA ASP A 200 -26.15 -43.82 15.51
C ASP A 200 -25.07 -44.69 14.84
N SER A 201 -23.85 -44.61 15.37
CA SER A 201 -22.70 -45.42 14.89
C SER A 201 -22.91 -46.94 15.03
N SER A 202 -23.89 -47.40 15.82
CA SER A 202 -24.21 -48.83 15.94
C SER A 202 -24.92 -49.39 14.71
N LEU A 203 -25.49 -48.51 13.88
CA LEU A 203 -26.15 -48.84 12.63
C LEU A 203 -25.18 -48.82 11.44
N TYR A 204 -23.88 -48.70 11.68
CA TYR A 204 -22.87 -48.81 10.63
C TYR A 204 -22.87 -50.20 9.98
N ASP A 205 -22.94 -50.27 8.65
CA ASP A 205 -22.97 -51.54 7.91
C ASP A 205 -22.25 -51.43 6.55
N PRO A 206 -20.99 -51.94 6.45
CA PRO A 206 -20.22 -51.96 5.21
C PRO A 206 -20.89 -52.70 4.05
N SER A 207 -21.87 -53.56 4.33
CA SER A 207 -22.58 -54.33 3.28
C SER A 207 -23.61 -53.50 2.52
N ARG A 208 -23.89 -52.27 2.95
CA ARG A 208 -24.99 -51.45 2.41
C ARG A 208 -24.59 -50.45 1.33
N GLY A 209 -23.32 -50.39 0.97
CA GLY A 209 -22.86 -49.49 -0.07
C GLY A 209 -21.34 -49.44 -0.16
N ARG A 210 -20.86 -48.54 -1.02
CA ARG A 210 -19.44 -48.33 -1.27
C ARG A 210 -18.80 -47.52 -0.15
N TYR A 211 -17.52 -47.79 0.11
CA TYR A 211 -16.70 -46.89 0.91
C TYR A 211 -16.50 -45.57 0.16
N LEU A 212 -16.64 -44.44 0.84
CA LEU A 212 -16.78 -43.12 0.23
C LEU A 212 -15.61 -42.76 -0.69
N THR A 213 -14.37 -42.97 -0.23
CA THR A 213 -13.16 -42.68 -1.02
C THR A 213 -13.11 -43.52 -2.30
N ASP A 214 -13.47 -44.80 -2.21
CA ASP A 214 -13.54 -45.69 -3.38
C ASP A 214 -14.66 -45.26 -4.33
N ALA A 215 -15.83 -44.86 -3.81
CA ALA A 215 -16.92 -44.35 -4.63
C ALA A 215 -16.49 -43.11 -5.42
N PHE A 216 -15.74 -42.19 -4.83
CA PHE A 216 -15.22 -41.03 -5.54
C PHE A 216 -14.19 -41.39 -6.62
N GLY A 217 -13.30 -42.35 -6.37
CA GLY A 217 -12.38 -42.86 -7.39
C GLY A 217 -13.11 -43.52 -8.56
N GLU A 218 -14.07 -44.40 -8.27
CA GLU A 218 -14.87 -45.10 -9.27
C GLU A 218 -15.72 -44.15 -10.12
N GLU A 219 -16.37 -43.15 -9.52
CA GLU A 219 -17.20 -42.18 -10.24
C GLU A 219 -16.36 -41.21 -11.07
N SER A 220 -15.17 -40.85 -10.59
CA SER A 220 -14.20 -40.06 -11.35
C SER A 220 -13.73 -40.83 -12.59
N ALA A 221 -13.41 -42.12 -12.43
CA ALA A 221 -13.05 -43.00 -13.54
C ALA A 221 -14.21 -43.17 -14.54
N ASP A 222 -15.46 -43.33 -14.06
CA ASP A 222 -16.65 -43.40 -14.92
C ASP A 222 -16.86 -42.11 -15.72
N PHE A 223 -16.73 -40.94 -15.08
CA PHE A 223 -16.79 -39.65 -15.78
C PHE A 223 -15.77 -39.57 -16.91
N ILE A 224 -14.52 -39.97 -16.66
CA ILE A 224 -13.46 -40.00 -17.67
C ILE A 224 -13.82 -40.96 -18.81
N ASN A 225 -14.24 -42.18 -18.49
CA ASN A 225 -14.62 -43.19 -19.48
C ASN A 225 -15.74 -42.71 -20.41
N ARG A 226 -16.76 -42.03 -19.85
CA ARG A 226 -17.87 -41.49 -20.64
C ARG A 226 -17.42 -40.34 -21.54
N ASN A 227 -16.63 -39.42 -21.01
CA ASN A 227 -16.32 -38.16 -21.70
C ASN A 227 -15.13 -38.26 -22.66
N ALA A 228 -14.12 -39.10 -22.38
CA ALA A 228 -12.95 -39.26 -23.25
C ALA A 228 -13.31 -39.72 -24.67
N SER A 229 -14.38 -40.51 -24.81
CA SER A 229 -14.85 -41.02 -26.10
C SER A 229 -15.58 -39.98 -26.98
N THR A 230 -15.93 -38.81 -26.42
CA THR A 230 -16.72 -37.78 -27.12
C THR A 230 -15.89 -36.89 -28.04
N GLY A 231 -14.58 -36.81 -27.80
CA GLY A 231 -13.67 -35.89 -28.49
C GLY A 231 -13.77 -34.43 -28.02
N GLN A 232 -14.62 -34.11 -27.05
CA GLN A 232 -14.60 -32.82 -26.34
C GLN A 232 -13.60 -32.87 -25.19
N PRO A 233 -12.91 -31.77 -24.86
CA PRO A 233 -12.10 -31.72 -23.65
C PRO A 233 -13.01 -31.75 -22.41
N PHE A 234 -12.54 -32.34 -21.31
CA PHE A 234 -13.28 -32.36 -20.05
C PHE A 234 -12.47 -31.76 -18.90
N PHE A 235 -13.18 -31.19 -17.94
CA PHE A 235 -12.64 -30.75 -16.67
C PHE A 235 -13.33 -31.50 -15.54
N LEU A 236 -12.56 -32.24 -14.74
CA LEU A 236 -13.03 -32.99 -13.60
C LEU A 236 -12.38 -32.46 -12.32
N TYR A 237 -13.20 -32.00 -11.39
CA TYR A 237 -12.79 -31.66 -10.02
C TYR A 237 -13.17 -32.80 -9.06
N THR A 238 -12.18 -33.58 -8.65
CA THR A 238 -12.34 -34.69 -7.71
C THR A 238 -11.92 -34.25 -6.30
N ALA A 239 -12.89 -33.98 -5.44
CA ALA A 239 -12.74 -33.53 -4.06
C ALA A 239 -12.90 -34.69 -3.05
N ILE A 240 -11.82 -35.41 -2.81
CA ILE A 240 -11.75 -36.53 -1.87
C ILE A 240 -11.80 -36.00 -0.42
N THR A 241 -12.65 -36.59 0.41
CA THR A 241 -12.77 -36.22 1.84
C THR A 241 -11.69 -36.84 2.72
N ALA A 242 -10.95 -37.85 2.26
CA ALA A 242 -9.82 -38.40 3.00
C ALA A 242 -8.67 -37.40 3.13
N PRO A 243 -8.00 -37.29 4.31
CA PRO A 243 -8.24 -38.00 5.58
C PRO A 243 -9.12 -37.26 6.62
N HIS A 244 -9.99 -36.31 6.23
CA HIS A 244 -10.86 -35.56 7.14
C HIS A 244 -11.66 -36.47 8.08
N THR A 245 -11.93 -35.97 9.28
CA THR A 245 -12.75 -36.68 10.29
C THR A 245 -14.17 -36.98 9.78
N PRO A 246 -14.82 -38.06 10.27
CA PRO A 246 -14.33 -39.01 11.28
C PRO A 246 -13.35 -40.05 10.74
N ILE A 247 -12.44 -40.53 11.58
CA ILE A 247 -11.40 -41.50 11.17
C ILE A 247 -11.98 -42.91 11.04
N GLN A 248 -12.47 -43.26 9.85
CA GLN A 248 -13.08 -44.55 9.53
C GLN A 248 -12.35 -45.22 8.36
N VAL A 249 -11.65 -46.32 8.63
CA VAL A 249 -10.79 -47.00 7.65
C VAL A 249 -11.37 -48.34 7.21
N LYS A 250 -10.99 -48.80 6.01
CA LYS A 250 -11.18 -50.20 5.65
C LYS A 250 -10.21 -51.08 6.44
N GLN A 251 -10.70 -52.23 6.90
CA GLN A 251 -9.84 -53.19 7.58
C GLN A 251 -8.68 -53.64 6.68
N SER A 252 -8.93 -53.88 5.39
CA SER A 252 -7.88 -54.24 4.43
C SER A 252 -6.79 -53.19 4.27
N ASP A 253 -7.15 -51.90 4.32
CA ASP A 253 -6.17 -50.81 4.22
C ASP A 253 -5.38 -50.67 5.52
N LEU A 254 -6.03 -50.93 6.67
CA LEU A 254 -5.35 -50.95 7.96
C LEU A 254 -4.36 -52.12 8.05
N ASP A 255 -4.77 -53.31 7.61
CA ASP A 255 -3.95 -54.54 7.61
C ASP A 255 -2.69 -54.38 6.74
N HIS A 256 -2.73 -53.55 5.67
CA HIS A 256 -1.57 -53.24 4.82
C HIS A 256 -0.37 -52.71 5.61
N PHE A 257 -0.64 -51.98 6.70
CA PHE A 257 0.39 -51.36 7.55
C PHE A 257 0.75 -52.19 8.78
N ASP A 258 0.28 -53.45 8.89
CA ASP A 258 0.69 -54.38 9.95
C ASP A 258 2.22 -54.61 9.96
N GLY A 259 2.86 -54.30 11.10
CA GLY A 259 4.31 -54.43 11.25
C GLY A 259 5.14 -53.36 10.51
N ILE A 260 4.47 -52.40 9.85
CA ILE A 260 5.10 -51.22 9.22
C ILE A 260 4.96 -49.99 10.12
N ILE A 261 3.76 -49.77 10.67
CA ILE A 261 3.44 -48.64 11.56
C ILE A 261 2.93 -49.18 12.89
N ASP A 262 3.67 -48.91 13.96
CA ASP A 262 3.31 -49.36 15.32
C ASP A 262 2.27 -48.46 16.01
N ASP A 263 2.31 -47.15 15.73
CA ASP A 263 1.37 -46.19 16.30
C ASP A 263 -0.04 -46.39 15.70
N PRO A 264 -1.07 -46.75 16.49
CA PRO A 264 -2.37 -47.11 15.96
C PRO A 264 -3.11 -45.97 15.25
N ASP A 265 -2.90 -44.73 15.67
CA ASP A 265 -3.61 -43.58 15.11
C ASP A 265 -2.93 -43.12 13.80
N ARG A 266 -1.60 -43.06 13.79
CA ARG A 266 -0.81 -42.93 12.56
C ARG A 266 -1.16 -43.95 11.51
N LYS A 267 -1.35 -45.20 11.94
CA LYS A 267 -1.69 -46.31 11.05
C LYS A 267 -3.06 -46.12 10.39
N LYS A 268 -4.05 -45.58 11.12
CA LYS A 268 -5.35 -45.24 10.54
C LYS A 268 -5.24 -44.11 9.53
N ILE A 269 -4.45 -43.07 9.83
CA ILE A 269 -4.21 -41.96 8.89
C ILE A 269 -3.52 -42.47 7.62
N ALA A 270 -2.48 -43.29 7.76
CA ALA A 270 -1.82 -43.92 6.62
C ALA A 270 -2.78 -44.78 5.79
N ALA A 271 -3.70 -45.51 6.43
CA ALA A 271 -4.75 -46.28 5.74
C ALA A 271 -5.76 -45.39 4.99
N LEU A 272 -6.16 -44.24 5.54
CA LEU A 272 -6.98 -43.25 4.82
C LEU A 272 -6.24 -42.69 3.60
N ASN A 273 -4.97 -42.31 3.77
CA ASN A 273 -4.14 -41.81 2.67
C ASN A 273 -3.90 -42.86 1.59
N TYR A 274 -3.75 -44.14 1.98
CA TYR A 274 -3.66 -45.26 1.04
C TYR A 274 -4.96 -45.47 0.26
N SER A 275 -6.12 -45.25 0.89
CA SER A 275 -7.41 -45.27 0.18
C SER A 275 -7.53 -44.13 -0.83
N ALA A 276 -7.04 -42.93 -0.49
CA ALA A 276 -6.98 -41.79 -1.41
C ALA A 276 -6.02 -42.06 -2.58
N ASP A 277 -4.85 -42.64 -2.31
CA ASP A 277 -3.91 -43.06 -3.34
C ASP A 277 -4.52 -44.09 -4.30
N ARG A 278 -5.28 -45.08 -3.78
CA ARG A 278 -6.05 -46.01 -4.63
C ARG A 278 -7.05 -45.29 -5.53
N ALA A 279 -7.77 -44.29 -5.01
CA ALA A 279 -8.71 -43.51 -5.82
C ALA A 279 -8.00 -42.71 -6.92
N VAL A 280 -6.81 -42.15 -6.63
CA VAL A 280 -5.94 -41.52 -7.63
C VAL A 280 -5.50 -42.54 -8.69
N GLY A 281 -5.13 -43.75 -8.27
CA GLY A 281 -4.80 -44.86 -9.19
C GLY A 281 -5.94 -45.17 -10.16
N MET A 282 -7.19 -45.27 -9.68
CA MET A 282 -8.36 -45.51 -10.54
C MET A 282 -8.55 -44.41 -11.60
N ILE A 283 -8.28 -43.15 -11.23
CA ILE A 283 -8.36 -42.01 -12.15
C ILE A 283 -7.28 -42.09 -13.22
N MET A 284 -6.03 -42.33 -12.82
CA MET A 284 -4.90 -42.46 -13.74
C MET A 284 -5.08 -43.66 -14.68
N ASP A 285 -5.51 -44.81 -14.16
CA ASP A 285 -5.83 -46.01 -14.96
C ASP A 285 -6.91 -45.71 -16.01
N ALA A 286 -7.92 -44.90 -15.67
CA ALA A 286 -8.95 -44.50 -16.62
C ALA A 286 -8.39 -43.58 -17.71
N LEU A 287 -7.51 -42.62 -17.37
CA LEU A 287 -6.85 -41.76 -18.36
C LEU A 287 -5.97 -42.59 -19.32
N GLU A 288 -5.19 -43.53 -18.79
CA GLU A 288 -4.33 -44.42 -19.58
C GLU A 288 -5.16 -45.35 -20.47
N ALA A 289 -6.19 -46.00 -19.92
CA ALA A 289 -7.05 -46.93 -20.65
C ALA A 289 -7.80 -46.27 -21.82
N ASN A 290 -8.13 -44.98 -21.69
CA ASN A 290 -8.76 -44.19 -22.76
C ASN A 290 -7.74 -43.51 -23.68
N GLY A 291 -6.43 -43.63 -23.42
CA GLY A 291 -5.38 -43.07 -24.26
C GLY A 291 -5.35 -41.53 -24.26
N VAL A 292 -5.81 -40.90 -23.19
CA VAL A 292 -5.88 -39.43 -23.06
C VAL A 292 -4.90 -38.87 -22.03
N GLU A 293 -4.17 -39.72 -21.31
CA GLU A 293 -3.22 -39.31 -20.25
C GLU A 293 -2.19 -38.27 -20.73
N ASP A 294 -1.53 -38.52 -21.88
CA ASP A 294 -0.48 -37.64 -22.42
C ASP A 294 -0.97 -36.23 -22.76
N ASN A 295 -2.28 -36.06 -22.99
CA ASN A 295 -2.92 -34.76 -23.25
C ASN A 295 -3.89 -34.37 -22.13
N THR A 296 -3.55 -34.72 -20.88
CA THR A 296 -4.33 -34.34 -19.69
C THR A 296 -3.44 -33.63 -18.68
N VAL A 297 -3.93 -32.49 -18.17
CA VAL A 297 -3.38 -31.81 -17.00
C VAL A 297 -3.94 -32.48 -15.76
N VAL A 298 -3.07 -33.04 -14.92
CA VAL A 298 -3.44 -33.67 -13.65
C VAL A 298 -2.78 -32.91 -12.50
N VAL A 299 -3.60 -32.39 -11.60
CA VAL A 299 -3.15 -31.68 -10.39
C VAL A 299 -3.56 -32.50 -9.17
N PHE A 300 -2.64 -32.64 -8.21
CA PHE A 300 -2.94 -33.20 -6.90
C PHE A 300 -2.56 -32.17 -5.82
N LEU A 301 -3.51 -31.83 -4.95
CA LEU A 301 -3.27 -30.93 -3.83
C LEU A 301 -4.20 -31.21 -2.64
N ASN A 302 -4.04 -30.45 -1.55
CA ASN A 302 -4.86 -30.53 -0.34
C ASN A 302 -5.49 -29.16 0.00
N ASP A 303 -6.65 -29.14 0.66
CA ASP A 303 -7.43 -27.90 0.87
C ASP A 303 -6.94 -27.01 2.03
N ASN A 304 -6.32 -27.57 3.05
CA ASN A 304 -5.64 -26.86 4.13
C ASN A 304 -4.75 -27.83 4.91
N GLY A 305 -3.79 -27.31 5.68
CA GLY A 305 -2.98 -28.17 6.54
C GLY A 305 -3.80 -29.01 7.51
N ALA A 306 -3.27 -30.14 7.97
CA ALA A 306 -4.00 -31.03 8.86
C ALA A 306 -4.32 -30.33 10.18
N PRO A 307 -5.47 -30.64 10.82
CA PRO A 307 -5.76 -30.16 12.15
C PRO A 307 -4.78 -30.69 13.21
N ALA A 308 -4.02 -31.75 12.88
CA ALA A 308 -3.02 -32.40 13.73
C ALA A 308 -3.51 -32.60 15.17
N PHE A 309 -4.77 -33.05 15.29
CA PHE A 309 -5.29 -33.55 16.56
C PHE A 309 -4.35 -34.68 17.06
N ASP A 310 -4.43 -35.03 18.35
CA ASP A 310 -3.74 -36.20 18.93
C ASP A 310 -4.29 -37.55 18.38
N ILE A 311 -4.47 -37.64 17.05
CA ILE A 311 -5.00 -38.76 16.26
C ILE A 311 -4.06 -39.12 15.09
N GLY A 312 -2.78 -38.73 15.18
CA GLY A 312 -1.74 -39.24 14.30
C GLY A 312 -1.56 -38.54 12.94
N GLN A 313 -2.14 -37.36 12.71
CA GLN A 313 -1.78 -36.54 11.54
C GLN A 313 -0.57 -35.66 11.84
N THR A 314 0.19 -35.21 10.83
CA THR A 314 1.23 -34.18 11.04
C THR A 314 1.49 -33.28 9.85
N ASN A 315 1.91 -32.04 10.14
CA ASN A 315 2.31 -31.04 9.14
C ASN A 315 3.82 -30.87 9.07
N SER A 316 4.59 -31.85 9.54
CA SER A 316 6.06 -31.78 9.56
C SER A 316 6.60 -31.45 8.16
N PRO A 317 7.64 -30.61 8.03
CA PRO A 317 8.40 -29.96 9.09
C PRO A 317 7.75 -28.67 9.64
N PHE A 318 6.64 -28.22 9.06
CA PHE A 318 6.06 -26.91 9.30
C PHE A 318 5.37 -26.81 10.66
N PHE A 319 5.46 -25.61 11.24
CA PHE A 319 4.74 -25.27 12.46
C PHE A 319 3.28 -24.91 12.15
N GLY A 320 2.38 -25.23 13.09
CA GLY A 320 0.96 -24.92 13.01
C GLY A 320 0.09 -25.98 12.34
N THR A 321 -1.22 -25.72 12.34
CA THR A 321 -2.27 -26.67 11.95
C THR A 321 -3.44 -25.96 11.26
N LYS A 322 -4.45 -26.72 10.81
CA LYS A 322 -5.74 -26.20 10.32
C LYS A 322 -6.24 -25.03 11.15
N GLY A 323 -6.73 -24.00 10.47
CA GLY A 323 -7.16 -22.73 11.04
C GLY A 323 -6.01 -21.75 11.32
N GLN A 324 -4.75 -22.19 11.44
CA GLN A 324 -3.64 -21.29 11.75
C GLN A 324 -2.95 -20.76 10.49
N MET A 325 -2.42 -19.54 10.55
CA MET A 325 -1.78 -18.84 9.41
C MET A 325 -0.28 -19.19 9.25
N PHE A 326 0.22 -20.16 10.03
CA PHE A 326 1.55 -20.73 9.85
C PHE A 326 1.55 -21.73 8.69
N ASP A 327 2.72 -22.04 8.11
CA ASP A 327 2.86 -22.92 6.95
C ASP A 327 2.23 -24.30 7.21
N GLY A 328 2.18 -24.79 8.44
CA GLY A 328 1.47 -26.03 8.77
C GLY A 328 -0.05 -25.97 8.63
N GLY A 329 -0.65 -24.78 8.47
CA GLY A 329 -2.07 -24.59 8.17
C GLY A 329 -2.36 -24.16 6.72
N ILE A 330 -1.42 -23.48 6.05
CA ILE A 330 -1.63 -22.89 4.71
C ILE A 330 -0.73 -23.43 3.60
N ARG A 331 0.38 -24.13 3.91
CA ARG A 331 1.24 -24.77 2.92
C ARG A 331 0.84 -26.23 2.79
N VAL A 332 0.66 -26.69 1.55
CA VAL A 332 0.04 -27.99 1.27
C VAL A 332 0.89 -28.82 0.29
N PRO A 333 0.80 -30.16 0.33
CA PRO A 333 1.31 -31.00 -0.75
C PRO A 333 0.64 -30.58 -2.05
N PHE A 334 1.42 -30.28 -3.08
CA PHE A 334 0.92 -29.75 -4.34
C PHE A 334 1.86 -30.20 -5.47
N LEU A 335 1.30 -30.85 -6.48
CA LEU A 335 1.99 -31.19 -7.73
C LEU A 335 1.09 -31.00 -8.96
N MET A 336 1.72 -30.87 -10.12
CA MET A 336 1.05 -30.79 -11.42
C MET A 336 1.83 -31.59 -12.46
N LYS A 337 1.16 -32.48 -13.17
CA LYS A 337 1.64 -33.10 -14.41
C LYS A 337 0.81 -32.52 -15.55
N ALA A 338 1.45 -31.85 -16.51
CA ALA A 338 0.77 -31.27 -17.65
C ALA A 338 1.53 -31.58 -18.96
N PRO A 339 0.85 -31.55 -20.12
CA PRO A 339 1.51 -31.74 -21.40
C PRO A 339 2.65 -30.72 -21.59
N GLY A 340 3.86 -31.23 -21.82
CA GLY A 340 5.06 -30.42 -22.01
C GLY A 340 5.76 -29.96 -20.73
N THR A 341 5.20 -30.21 -19.53
CA THR A 341 5.89 -29.93 -18.26
C THR A 341 6.92 -31.00 -17.94
N GLU A 342 8.17 -30.58 -17.69
CA GLU A 342 9.23 -31.48 -17.27
C GLU A 342 9.13 -31.84 -15.77
N ALA A 343 9.64 -33.01 -15.40
CA ALA A 343 9.72 -33.43 -14.01
C ALA A 343 10.72 -32.54 -13.25
N GLN A 344 10.23 -31.80 -12.25
CA GLN A 344 11.02 -30.80 -11.53
C GLN A 344 10.49 -30.53 -10.12
N VAL A 345 11.33 -29.93 -9.28
CA VAL A 345 10.87 -29.28 -8.05
C VAL A 345 10.83 -27.78 -8.32
N TYR A 346 9.64 -27.20 -8.29
CA TYR A 346 9.45 -25.75 -8.40
C TYR A 346 9.47 -25.15 -6.99
N ASP A 347 10.35 -24.17 -6.78
CA ASP A 347 10.68 -23.65 -5.45
C ASP A 347 10.19 -22.24 -5.17
N GLN A 348 9.58 -21.54 -6.14
CA GLN A 348 8.95 -20.24 -5.86
C GLN A 348 7.56 -20.42 -5.24
N PRO A 349 7.10 -19.46 -4.39
CA PRO A 349 5.74 -19.47 -3.85
C PRO A 349 4.69 -19.45 -4.96
N ILE A 350 3.75 -20.38 -4.89
CA ILE A 350 2.53 -20.39 -5.72
C ILE A 350 1.30 -20.55 -4.83
N THR A 351 0.13 -20.27 -5.36
CA THR A 351 -1.15 -20.39 -4.65
C THR A 351 -2.16 -21.21 -5.46
N THR A 352 -3.10 -21.88 -4.79
CA THR A 352 -4.19 -22.60 -5.46
C THR A 352 -5.04 -21.71 -6.37
N ARG A 353 -5.05 -20.39 -6.16
CA ARG A 353 -5.71 -19.41 -7.04
C ARG A 353 -5.11 -19.36 -8.44
N ASP A 354 -3.84 -19.73 -8.59
CA ASP A 354 -3.14 -19.76 -9.87
C ASP A 354 -3.70 -20.82 -10.81
N LEU A 355 -4.41 -21.81 -10.28
CA LEU A 355 -4.96 -22.91 -11.07
C LEU A 355 -6.00 -22.44 -12.09
N LEU A 356 -6.88 -21.50 -11.74
CA LEU A 356 -7.89 -20.99 -12.67
C LEU A 356 -7.27 -20.32 -13.90
N PRO A 357 -6.43 -19.27 -13.79
CA PRO A 357 -5.79 -18.66 -14.95
C PRO A 357 -4.88 -19.63 -15.71
N THR A 358 -4.19 -20.54 -15.02
CA THR A 358 -3.37 -21.58 -15.66
C THR A 358 -4.22 -22.53 -16.51
N PHE A 359 -5.32 -23.05 -15.96
CA PHE A 359 -6.24 -23.95 -16.66
C PHE A 359 -6.94 -23.25 -17.84
N TYR A 360 -7.31 -21.99 -17.66
CA TYR A 360 -7.90 -21.18 -18.71
C TYR A 360 -6.91 -20.97 -19.88
N ALA A 361 -5.64 -20.65 -19.58
CA ALA A 361 -4.57 -20.52 -20.56
C ALA A 361 -4.35 -21.82 -21.34
N MET A 362 -4.20 -22.94 -20.63
CA MET A 362 -3.99 -24.27 -21.23
C MET A 362 -5.19 -24.71 -22.10
N GLY A 363 -6.40 -24.31 -21.72
CA GLY A 363 -7.62 -24.49 -22.52
C GLY A 363 -7.72 -23.56 -23.73
N GLY A 364 -6.76 -22.67 -23.96
CA GLY A 364 -6.73 -21.73 -25.09
C GLY A 364 -7.42 -20.39 -24.84
N GLY A 365 -7.81 -20.10 -23.60
CA GLY A 365 -8.29 -18.79 -23.16
C GLY A 365 -7.13 -17.80 -22.93
N ASP A 366 -7.46 -16.51 -22.82
CA ASP A 366 -6.51 -15.44 -22.48
C ASP A 366 -6.68 -15.08 -20.99
N PRO A 367 -5.72 -15.41 -20.11
CA PRO A 367 -5.83 -15.12 -18.68
C PRO A 367 -6.01 -13.65 -18.32
N SER A 368 -5.59 -12.72 -19.20
CA SER A 368 -5.77 -11.28 -18.96
C SER A 368 -7.23 -10.81 -19.00
N GLN A 369 -8.15 -11.68 -19.45
CA GLN A 369 -9.59 -11.43 -19.48
C GLN A 369 -10.30 -11.82 -18.17
N LEU A 370 -9.57 -12.44 -17.25
CA LEU A 370 -10.11 -12.90 -15.97
C LEU A 370 -9.95 -11.82 -14.90
N ASP A 371 -10.99 -11.61 -14.10
CA ASP A 371 -10.87 -10.85 -12.85
C ASP A 371 -10.43 -11.79 -11.73
N VAL A 372 -9.13 -12.04 -11.63
CA VAL A 372 -8.54 -12.99 -10.68
C VAL A 372 -7.28 -12.41 -10.04
N ASP A 373 -6.92 -12.93 -8.87
CA ASP A 373 -5.68 -12.57 -8.15
C ASP A 373 -4.56 -13.60 -8.37
N GLY A 374 -4.87 -14.77 -8.93
CA GLY A 374 -3.89 -15.77 -9.34
C GLY A 374 -3.22 -15.43 -10.68
N VAL A 375 -2.13 -16.11 -11.00
CA VAL A 375 -1.39 -15.94 -12.26
C VAL A 375 -1.29 -17.25 -13.05
N ASP A 376 -1.09 -17.16 -14.36
CA ASP A 376 -0.81 -18.34 -15.20
C ASP A 376 0.61 -18.86 -14.93
N LEU A 377 0.71 -20.10 -14.43
CA LEU A 377 1.98 -20.74 -14.11
C LEU A 377 2.70 -21.34 -15.34
N THR A 378 2.04 -21.40 -16.50
CA THR A 378 2.60 -22.06 -17.69
C THR A 378 3.95 -21.47 -18.13
N PRO A 379 4.13 -20.13 -18.21
CA PRO A 379 5.43 -19.54 -18.54
C PRO A 379 6.51 -19.85 -17.50
N HIS A 380 6.13 -19.93 -16.22
CA HIS A 380 7.05 -20.21 -15.13
C HIS A 380 7.52 -21.67 -15.12
N LEU A 381 6.60 -22.62 -15.28
CA LEU A 381 6.91 -24.05 -15.30
C LEU A 381 7.79 -24.48 -16.49
N ASN A 382 7.67 -23.77 -17.62
CA ASN A 382 8.43 -24.05 -18.83
C ASN A 382 9.74 -23.22 -18.92
N GLY A 383 10.09 -22.48 -17.87
CA GLY A 383 11.32 -21.67 -17.80
C GLY A 383 11.34 -20.48 -18.78
N VAL A 384 10.17 -20.07 -19.28
CA VAL A 384 10.04 -18.85 -20.11
C VAL A 384 10.08 -17.61 -19.22
N ASP A 385 9.53 -17.72 -18.00
CA ASP A 385 9.56 -16.67 -16.99
C ASP A 385 10.13 -17.22 -15.66
N GLU A 386 11.34 -16.79 -15.31
CA GLU A 386 12.01 -17.20 -14.06
C GLU A 386 11.70 -16.24 -12.89
N SER A 387 10.82 -15.25 -13.08
CA SER A 387 10.43 -14.35 -12.00
C SER A 387 9.54 -15.05 -10.96
N ASN A 388 9.51 -14.50 -9.75
CA ASN A 388 8.61 -14.99 -8.71
C ASN A 388 7.15 -14.67 -9.10
N PRO A 389 6.25 -15.67 -9.21
CA PRO A 389 4.86 -15.44 -9.62
C PRO A 389 4.10 -14.52 -8.67
N HIS A 390 4.50 -14.46 -7.39
CA HIS A 390 3.85 -13.65 -6.36
C HIS A 390 4.86 -12.89 -5.51
N GLU A 391 4.91 -11.57 -5.64
CA GLU A 391 5.73 -10.73 -4.76
C GLU A 391 5.23 -10.78 -3.30
N VAL A 392 3.91 -10.72 -3.12
CA VAL A 392 3.24 -10.70 -1.81
C VAL A 392 2.07 -11.68 -1.77
N LEU A 393 1.93 -12.40 -0.66
CA LEU A 393 0.80 -13.28 -0.36
C LEU A 393 0.17 -12.92 0.98
N PHE A 394 -1.16 -12.95 1.04
CA PHE A 394 -1.96 -12.55 2.19
C PHE A 394 -2.88 -13.66 2.71
N TRP A 395 -3.16 -13.62 4.01
CA TRP A 395 -4.18 -14.41 4.68
C TRP A 395 -4.80 -13.59 5.82
N ARG A 396 -6.12 -13.64 5.97
CA ARG A 396 -6.86 -12.99 7.06
C ARG A 396 -8.02 -13.86 7.52
N GLY A 397 -8.29 -13.83 8.82
CA GLY A 397 -9.52 -14.33 9.41
C GLY A 397 -10.22 -13.28 10.28
N THR A 398 -11.47 -13.55 10.64
CA THR A 398 -12.37 -12.63 11.36
C THR A 398 -12.02 -12.39 12.82
N ASP A 399 -11.19 -13.25 13.41
CA ASP A 399 -10.78 -13.23 14.83
C ASP A 399 -9.43 -12.53 15.08
N GLY A 400 -8.95 -11.80 14.07
CA GLY A 400 -7.72 -11.03 14.10
C GLY A 400 -6.46 -11.83 13.89
N ARG A 401 -6.56 -13.05 13.38
CA ARG A 401 -5.44 -13.75 12.75
C ARG A 401 -5.17 -13.19 11.36
N PHE A 402 -3.89 -13.07 11.01
CA PHE A 402 -3.47 -12.78 9.64
C PHE A 402 -2.06 -13.33 9.38
N ALA A 403 -1.72 -13.46 8.10
CA ALA A 403 -0.34 -13.55 7.66
C ALA A 403 -0.11 -12.70 6.40
N VAL A 404 1.08 -12.12 6.29
CA VAL A 404 1.57 -11.50 5.06
C VAL A 404 2.97 -12.03 4.79
N ARG A 405 3.21 -12.48 3.56
CA ARG A 405 4.52 -12.91 3.09
C ARG A 405 4.96 -12.05 1.93
N LYS A 406 6.15 -11.44 2.02
CA LYS A 406 6.81 -10.72 0.92
C LYS A 406 8.25 -11.20 0.79
N GLY A 407 8.55 -11.83 -0.33
CA GLY A 407 9.83 -12.53 -0.55
C GLY A 407 10.14 -13.53 0.59
N ASP A 408 11.27 -13.30 1.25
CA ASP A 408 11.78 -14.16 2.32
C ASP A 408 11.12 -13.92 3.68
N TRP A 409 10.35 -12.85 3.84
CA TRP A 409 9.78 -12.46 5.13
C TRP A 409 8.31 -12.79 5.23
N LYS A 410 7.90 -13.31 6.38
CA LYS A 410 6.49 -13.59 6.69
C LYS A 410 6.14 -13.06 8.08
N LEU A 411 5.13 -12.21 8.17
CA LEU A 411 4.57 -11.69 9.42
C LEU A 411 3.29 -12.46 9.71
N VAL A 412 3.23 -13.16 10.84
CA VAL A 412 2.09 -13.99 11.24
C VAL A 412 1.53 -13.55 12.59
N ARG A 413 0.25 -13.22 12.65
CA ARG A 413 -0.46 -12.97 13.90
C ARG A 413 -1.37 -14.15 14.23
N PRO A 414 -1.04 -14.98 15.24
CA PRO A 414 -1.97 -15.99 15.74
C PRO A 414 -2.93 -15.37 16.78
N THR A 415 -4.02 -16.06 17.11
CA THR A 415 -5.01 -15.60 18.11
C THR A 415 -4.50 -15.69 19.54
N ASP A 416 -3.66 -16.68 19.84
CA ASP A 416 -3.19 -17.05 21.17
C ASP A 416 -1.96 -16.25 21.63
N HIS A 417 -1.51 -15.29 20.83
CA HIS A 417 -0.30 -14.52 21.08
C HIS A 417 -0.57 -13.01 21.10
N PRO A 418 0.07 -12.24 22.00
CA PRO A 418 -0.21 -10.82 22.14
C PRO A 418 0.25 -9.97 20.93
N PHE A 419 1.25 -10.44 20.18
CA PHE A 419 1.85 -9.74 19.05
C PHE A 419 2.11 -10.66 17.84
N ALA A 420 2.22 -10.06 16.66
CA ALA A 420 2.60 -10.76 15.42
C ALA A 420 4.05 -11.24 15.48
N ARG A 421 4.37 -12.33 14.79
CA ARG A 421 5.68 -12.98 14.72
C ARG A 421 6.27 -12.76 13.33
N LEU A 422 7.48 -12.21 13.26
CA LEU A 422 8.21 -12.05 12.01
C LEU A 422 9.17 -13.23 11.81
N ASN A 423 8.98 -13.97 10.72
CA ASN A 423 9.73 -15.17 10.34
C ASN A 423 10.51 -14.92 9.04
N ASN A 424 11.70 -15.52 8.93
CA ASN A 424 12.46 -15.57 7.67
C ASN A 424 12.35 -16.98 7.08
N MET A 425 11.72 -17.08 5.91
CA MET A 425 11.33 -18.34 5.27
C MET A 425 12.50 -19.08 4.61
N VAL A 426 13.66 -18.45 4.43
CA VAL A 426 14.83 -19.10 3.82
C VAL A 426 15.63 -19.86 4.88
N TRP A 427 15.89 -19.24 6.03
CA TRP A 427 16.76 -19.83 7.05
C TRP A 427 15.97 -20.62 8.09
N ASP A 428 14.67 -20.30 8.24
CA ASP A 428 13.73 -21.05 9.06
C ASP A 428 12.37 -21.24 8.36
N PRO A 429 12.33 -22.08 7.31
CA PRO A 429 11.08 -22.43 6.63
C PRO A 429 10.07 -23.14 7.54
N SER A 430 10.47 -23.56 8.74
CA SER A 430 9.59 -24.22 9.72
C SER A 430 8.94 -23.27 10.72
N GLU A 431 9.28 -21.97 10.69
CA GLU A 431 8.74 -20.92 11.56
C GLU A 431 8.88 -21.22 13.06
N ARG A 432 9.99 -21.87 13.45
CA ARG A 432 10.27 -22.24 14.86
C ARG A 432 10.98 -21.14 15.64
N THR A 433 11.60 -20.21 14.94
CA THR A 433 12.28 -19.03 15.44
C THR A 433 11.63 -17.79 14.83
N TYR A 434 11.41 -16.77 15.66
CA TYR A 434 10.72 -15.55 15.23
C TYR A 434 11.29 -14.32 15.91
N PHE A 435 11.15 -13.18 15.24
CA PHE A 435 11.35 -11.85 15.81
C PHE A 435 10.01 -11.25 16.22
N ASN A 436 10.03 -10.27 17.12
CA ASN A 436 8.81 -9.59 17.55
C ASN A 436 8.28 -8.69 16.42
N GLY A 437 7.06 -8.90 15.97
CA GLY A 437 6.41 -8.12 14.91
C GLY A 437 5.67 -6.87 15.41
N ASN A 438 5.95 -6.38 16.62
CA ASN A 438 5.41 -5.12 17.13
C ASN A 438 6.34 -3.93 16.84
N ALA A 439 5.85 -2.71 17.06
CA ALA A 439 6.70 -1.53 17.13
C ALA A 439 7.71 -1.74 18.27
N ASN A 440 9.01 -1.68 17.97
CA ASN A 440 10.20 -1.94 18.81
C ASN A 440 11.01 -3.20 18.48
N ASN A 441 10.90 -3.78 17.28
CA ASN A 441 11.78 -4.88 16.82
C ASN A 441 13.25 -4.43 16.60
N GLY A 442 13.53 -3.12 16.65
CA GLY A 442 14.87 -2.59 16.43
C GLY A 442 15.34 -2.83 14.99
N MET A 443 16.18 -3.85 14.77
CA MET A 443 16.85 -4.13 13.49
C MET A 443 15.89 -4.34 12.31
N TYR A 444 14.77 -5.04 12.53
CA TYR A 444 13.83 -5.42 11.45
C TYR A 444 12.51 -4.64 11.49
N GLN A 445 12.47 -3.49 12.17
CA GLN A 445 11.25 -2.68 12.26
C GLN A 445 10.74 -2.27 10.88
N HIS A 446 11.64 -1.82 10.00
CA HIS A 446 11.30 -1.45 8.62
C HIS A 446 10.64 -2.59 7.83
N VAL A 447 11.00 -3.85 8.07
CA VAL A 447 10.36 -5.02 7.43
C VAL A 447 8.95 -5.23 7.97
N VAL A 448 8.77 -5.08 9.29
CA VAL A 448 7.44 -5.17 9.92
C VAL A 448 6.53 -4.07 9.38
N ASP A 449 7.04 -2.84 9.28
CA ASP A 449 6.29 -1.70 8.76
C ASP A 449 5.92 -1.91 7.29
N ASP A 450 6.85 -2.42 6.47
CA ASP A 450 6.60 -2.79 5.06
C ASP A 450 5.47 -3.80 4.93
N LEU A 451 5.54 -4.93 5.66
CA LEU A 451 4.51 -5.97 5.61
C LEU A 451 3.14 -5.50 6.11
N ASN A 452 3.11 -4.60 7.09
CA ASN A 452 1.85 -4.01 7.56
C ASN A 452 1.27 -3.00 6.60
N ARG A 453 2.13 -2.27 5.87
CA ARG A 453 1.71 -1.39 4.79
C ARG A 453 1.06 -2.21 3.67
N GLU A 454 1.72 -3.29 3.21
CA GLU A 454 1.14 -4.22 2.24
C GLU A 454 -0.20 -4.80 2.73
N LEU A 455 -0.29 -5.18 4.01
CA LEU A 455 -1.54 -5.66 4.60
C LEU A 455 -2.64 -4.61 4.52
N THR A 456 -2.37 -3.35 4.87
CA THR A 456 -3.37 -2.27 4.85
C THR A 456 -3.86 -1.99 3.44
N HIS A 457 -2.97 -1.96 2.45
CA HIS A 457 -3.35 -1.79 1.03
C HIS A 457 -4.23 -2.93 0.56
N TRP A 458 -3.87 -4.18 0.84
CA TRP A 458 -4.70 -5.32 0.48
C TRP A 458 -6.06 -5.28 1.20
N GLU A 459 -6.10 -4.99 2.50
CA GLU A 459 -7.35 -4.90 3.28
C GLU A 459 -8.31 -3.81 2.76
N ALA A 460 -7.78 -2.72 2.19
CA ALA A 460 -8.58 -1.67 1.58
C ALA A 460 -9.35 -2.11 0.32
N THR A 461 -9.06 -3.29 -0.22
CA THR A 461 -9.74 -3.86 -1.40
C THR A 461 -10.81 -4.89 -1.06
N LEU A 462 -11.01 -5.20 0.23
CA LEU A 462 -11.82 -6.33 0.67
C LEU A 462 -13.24 -5.90 1.07
N GLU A 463 -14.22 -6.71 0.71
CA GLU A 463 -15.54 -6.68 1.36
C GLU A 463 -15.43 -7.04 2.84
N ARG A 464 -16.42 -6.60 3.62
CA ARG A 464 -16.57 -7.10 5.00
C ARG A 464 -16.92 -8.60 4.98
N PRO A 465 -16.54 -9.36 6.03
CA PRO A 465 -17.00 -10.73 6.21
C PRO A 465 -18.53 -10.84 6.18
N LYS A 466 -19.06 -11.81 5.42
CA LYS A 466 -20.50 -12.07 5.28
C LYS A 466 -21.04 -12.96 6.40
N TRP A 467 -20.18 -13.73 7.08
CA TRP A 467 -20.53 -14.53 8.25
C TRP A 467 -19.31 -14.87 9.12
N ASP A 468 -19.57 -15.39 10.33
CA ASP A 468 -18.59 -15.80 11.34
C ASP A 468 -18.86 -17.22 11.85
N ASP A 469 -17.84 -17.83 12.46
CA ASP A 469 -17.81 -19.24 12.88
C ASP A 469 -18.82 -19.60 14.01
N LEU A 470 -19.59 -18.64 14.56
CA LEU A 470 -20.37 -18.78 15.80
C LEU A 470 -21.91 -18.65 15.66
N GLY A 471 -22.46 -18.74 14.45
CA GLY A 471 -23.91 -18.87 14.23
C GLY A 471 -24.63 -17.58 13.83
N ASP A 472 -25.95 -17.69 13.63
CA ASP A 472 -26.90 -16.71 13.06
C ASP A 472 -27.06 -15.40 13.87
N LEU A 473 -25.96 -14.74 14.21
CA LEU A 473 -26.04 -13.32 14.48
C LEU A 473 -26.35 -12.67 13.13
N ASP A 474 -27.47 -11.95 13.05
CA ASP A 474 -27.83 -11.08 11.93
C ASP A 474 -26.60 -10.26 11.53
N PHE A 475 -25.87 -10.74 10.51
CA PHE A 475 -24.71 -10.03 10.01
C PHE A 475 -25.24 -8.74 9.44
N ASN A 476 -24.81 -7.65 10.06
CA ASN A 476 -25.19 -6.34 9.62
C ASN A 476 -24.84 -6.17 8.13
N THR A 477 -25.86 -5.96 7.29
CA THR A 477 -25.69 -5.73 5.87
C THR A 477 -25.51 -4.26 5.50
N GLU A 478 -25.59 -3.36 6.48
CA GLU A 478 -25.55 -1.93 6.29
C GLU A 478 -24.14 -1.38 6.47
N ASP A 479 -23.73 -0.52 5.55
CA ASP A 479 -22.43 0.15 5.58
C ASP A 479 -22.50 1.49 6.32
N HIS A 480 -23.72 1.91 6.63
CA HIS A 480 -24.01 3.23 7.16
C HIS A 480 -24.50 3.14 8.61
N PHE A 481 -23.70 3.70 9.51
CA PHE A 481 -23.96 3.71 10.95
C PHE A 481 -24.12 5.12 11.46
N VAL A 482 -25.25 5.37 12.11
CA VAL A 482 -25.56 6.66 12.75
C VAL A 482 -25.31 6.51 14.24
N PHE A 483 -24.42 7.32 14.82
CA PHE A 483 -24.13 7.29 16.25
C PHE A 483 -25.35 7.74 17.03
N ARG A 484 -25.74 6.95 18.04
CA ARG A 484 -26.88 7.31 18.88
C ARG A 484 -26.42 8.21 20.01
N ASN A 485 -27.07 9.36 20.12
CA ASN A 485 -26.79 10.39 21.11
C ASN A 485 -27.67 10.27 22.38
N ASP A 486 -28.47 9.20 22.50
CA ASP A 486 -29.28 8.94 23.69
C ASP A 486 -28.44 8.58 24.95
N PRO A 487 -27.25 7.96 24.83
CA PRO A 487 -26.21 8.10 25.83
C PRO A 487 -25.41 9.39 25.60
N ALA A 488 -25.33 10.23 26.63
CA ALA A 488 -24.49 11.44 26.58
C ALA A 488 -22.99 11.13 26.41
N ALA A 489 -22.54 9.91 26.69
CA ALA A 489 -21.18 9.46 26.41
C ALA A 489 -21.17 7.95 26.11
N ALA A 490 -20.60 7.54 24.97
CA ALA A 490 -20.45 6.13 24.63
C ALA A 490 -19.22 5.86 23.75
N ASP A 491 -18.65 4.68 23.92
CA ASP A 491 -17.60 4.17 23.05
C ASP A 491 -18.22 3.58 21.78
N TRP A 492 -17.46 3.52 20.68
CA TRP A 492 -17.94 2.95 19.41
C TRP A 492 -18.31 1.47 19.52
N SER A 493 -17.68 0.71 20.41
CA SER A 493 -18.04 -0.69 20.69
C SER A 493 -19.27 -0.87 21.60
N THR A 494 -19.94 0.22 22.00
CA THR A 494 -21.07 0.13 22.94
C THR A 494 -22.23 -0.62 22.29
N ALA A 495 -22.75 -1.63 22.99
CA ALA A 495 -23.90 -2.39 22.52
C ALA A 495 -25.11 -1.46 22.31
N GLY A 496 -25.63 -1.41 21.09
CA GLY A 496 -26.71 -0.49 20.72
C GLY A 496 -26.31 0.98 20.72
N GLY A 497 -25.01 1.31 20.66
CA GLY A 497 -24.51 2.68 20.57
C GLY A 497 -24.66 3.32 19.18
N TRP A 498 -25.05 2.52 18.18
CA TRP A 498 -25.27 2.95 16.81
C TRP A 498 -26.69 2.61 16.38
N SER A 499 -27.11 3.15 15.25
CA SER A 499 -28.26 2.66 14.49
C SER A 499 -27.91 2.52 13.02
N PHE A 500 -28.53 1.57 12.33
CA PHE A 500 -28.40 1.47 10.88
C PHE A 500 -29.04 2.68 10.20
N GLY A 501 -28.32 3.33 9.30
CA GLY A 501 -28.81 4.55 8.65
C GLY A 501 -30.03 4.32 7.74
N GLY A 502 -30.24 3.10 7.24
CA GLY A 502 -31.42 2.74 6.45
C GLY A 502 -32.67 2.48 7.29
N SER A 503 -32.57 1.66 8.34
CA SER A 503 -33.72 1.22 9.15
C SER A 503 -33.95 2.04 10.43
N GLY A 504 -32.91 2.71 10.93
CA GLY A 504 -32.90 3.36 12.25
C GLY A 504 -32.87 2.38 13.42
N GLU A 505 -32.80 1.08 13.17
CA GLU A 505 -32.74 0.05 14.20
C GLU A 505 -31.41 0.12 14.95
N ALA A 506 -31.43 -0.22 16.24
CA ALA A 506 -30.23 -0.21 17.07
C ALA A 506 -29.19 -1.22 16.54
N ALA A 507 -27.95 -0.76 16.47
CA ALA A 507 -26.81 -1.47 15.92
C ALA A 507 -25.62 -1.43 16.89
N THR A 508 -24.73 -2.38 16.74
CA THR A 508 -23.44 -2.42 17.46
C THR A 508 -22.34 -2.50 16.41
N LEU A 509 -21.40 -1.55 16.42
CA LEU A 509 -20.28 -1.55 15.50
C LEU A 509 -19.24 -2.59 15.96
N MET A 510 -18.77 -3.40 15.02
CA MET A 510 -17.86 -4.51 15.24
C MET A 510 -16.54 -4.31 14.47
N PRO A 511 -15.44 -5.00 14.83
CA PRO A 511 -14.17 -4.89 14.09
C PRO A 511 -14.27 -5.23 12.59
N GLN A 512 -15.26 -6.02 12.19
CA GLN A 512 -15.54 -6.41 10.81
C GLN A 512 -16.21 -5.28 10.01
N ASP A 513 -16.84 -4.31 10.67
CA ASP A 513 -17.45 -3.14 10.03
C ASP A 513 -16.41 -2.07 9.66
N ALA A 514 -15.16 -2.23 10.08
CA ALA A 514 -14.04 -1.36 9.74
C ALA A 514 -13.47 -1.72 8.36
N TYR A 515 -14.16 -1.31 7.29
CA TYR A 515 -13.81 -1.66 5.92
C TYR A 515 -14.11 -0.53 4.92
N ALA A 516 -13.73 -0.75 3.66
CA ALA A 516 -13.69 0.27 2.63
C ALA A 516 -15.03 0.97 2.33
N ASN A 517 -16.21 0.38 2.56
CA ASN A 517 -17.48 1.11 2.33
C ASN A 517 -18.03 1.78 3.59
N ALA A 518 -17.41 1.64 4.75
CA ALA A 518 -17.98 2.10 6.00
C ALA A 518 -18.24 3.62 6.00
N VAL A 519 -19.44 4.00 6.44
CA VAL A 519 -19.92 5.37 6.60
C VAL A 519 -20.34 5.56 8.06
N LEU A 520 -19.70 6.50 8.76
CA LEU A 520 -20.05 6.88 10.12
C LEU A 520 -20.73 8.25 10.13
N GLU A 521 -21.92 8.34 10.70
CA GLU A 521 -22.71 9.56 10.77
C GLU A 521 -22.92 10.02 12.21
N PHE A 522 -22.63 11.29 12.47
CA PHE A 522 -22.83 11.97 13.75
C PHE A 522 -23.85 13.07 13.55
N THR A 523 -24.89 13.08 14.39
CA THR A 523 -26.06 13.97 14.23
C THR A 523 -26.05 15.09 15.26
N THR A 524 -26.69 16.22 14.95
CA THR A 524 -26.98 17.27 15.95
C THR A 524 -27.92 16.74 17.05
N ASN A 525 -27.84 17.31 18.25
CA ASN A 525 -28.72 16.96 19.36
C ASN A 525 -29.31 18.22 20.03
N ASP A 526 -30.62 18.40 19.89
CA ASP A 526 -31.33 19.54 20.49
C ASP A 526 -31.37 19.48 22.03
N SER A 527 -31.13 18.30 22.62
CA SER A 527 -31.27 18.07 24.06
C SER A 527 -29.99 18.32 24.85
N GLY A 528 -28.84 18.45 24.19
CA GLY A 528 -27.56 18.68 24.86
C GLY A 528 -26.36 18.04 24.17
N ASP A 529 -25.21 18.15 24.84
CA ASP A 529 -23.94 17.65 24.34
C ASP A 529 -23.87 16.11 24.39
N TYR A 530 -23.03 15.53 23.52
CA TYR A 530 -22.64 14.12 23.65
C TYR A 530 -21.17 13.87 23.32
N THR A 531 -20.64 12.77 23.83
CA THR A 531 -19.28 12.29 23.55
C THR A 531 -19.31 10.91 22.90
N SER A 532 -18.57 10.76 21.81
CA SER A 532 -18.29 9.49 21.15
C SER A 532 -16.80 9.20 21.25
N THR A 533 -16.40 8.01 21.70
CA THR A 533 -14.98 7.64 21.77
C THR A 533 -14.69 6.46 20.86
N ASN A 534 -13.82 6.68 19.87
CA ASN A 534 -13.30 5.61 19.02
C ASN A 534 -12.37 4.70 19.83
N ASN A 535 -12.86 3.53 20.16
CA ASN A 535 -12.11 2.44 20.78
C ASN A 535 -11.97 1.22 19.86
N MET A 536 -12.25 1.38 18.56
CA MET A 536 -12.39 0.30 17.59
C MET A 536 -11.15 0.15 16.73
N ARG A 537 -10.76 -1.11 16.52
CA ARG A 537 -9.72 -1.52 15.56
C ARG A 537 -10.36 -2.46 14.55
N ARG A 538 -9.84 -2.49 13.32
CA ARG A 538 -10.27 -3.49 12.34
C ARG A 538 -9.87 -4.90 12.76
N ALA A 539 -10.39 -5.93 12.09
CA ALA A 539 -10.18 -7.34 12.44
C ALA A 539 -8.71 -7.67 12.76
N THR A 540 -7.75 -7.19 11.94
CA THR A 540 -6.30 -7.39 12.11
C THR A 540 -5.65 -6.60 13.27
N ARG A 541 -6.46 -5.93 14.09
CA ARG A 541 -6.09 -5.02 15.20
C ARG A 541 -5.28 -3.80 14.77
N ARG A 542 -5.51 -3.35 13.54
CA ARG A 542 -4.96 -2.12 12.96
C ARG A 542 -5.97 -0.98 13.08
N GLU A 543 -5.58 0.20 12.62
CA GLU A 543 -6.39 1.41 12.54
C GLU A 543 -7.74 1.14 11.87
N PHE A 544 -8.79 1.82 12.34
CA PHE A 544 -10.15 1.65 11.85
C PHE A 544 -10.25 2.16 10.41
N MET A 545 -10.71 1.34 9.48
CA MET A 545 -10.80 1.71 8.06
C MET A 545 -12.23 2.12 7.69
N LEU A 546 -12.35 3.16 6.86
CA LEU A 546 -13.65 3.67 6.40
C LEU A 546 -13.52 4.51 5.12
N ASN A 547 -14.64 4.77 4.46
CA ASN A 547 -14.71 5.74 3.37
C ASN A 547 -15.19 7.11 3.84
N GLN A 548 -16.21 7.16 4.70
CA GLN A 548 -16.91 8.42 4.94
C GLN A 548 -17.24 8.70 6.41
N VAL A 549 -17.05 9.97 6.81
CA VAL A 549 -17.63 10.57 8.01
C VAL A 549 -18.67 11.61 7.60
N ARG A 550 -19.83 11.64 8.27
CA ARG A 550 -20.90 12.62 8.03
C ARG A 550 -21.26 13.36 9.31
N PHE A 551 -21.41 14.68 9.21
CA PHE A 551 -22.03 15.53 10.22
C PHE A 551 -23.37 16.02 9.68
N THR A 552 -24.46 15.58 10.30
CA THR A 552 -25.82 15.79 9.79
C THR A 552 -26.76 16.32 10.88
N GLY A 553 -28.00 16.64 10.49
CA GLY A 553 -29.05 17.11 11.39
C GLY A 553 -29.37 18.60 11.24
N GLU A 554 -30.55 18.98 11.73
CA GLU A 554 -31.01 20.37 11.79
C GLU A 554 -31.12 20.75 13.27
N PHE A 555 -30.22 21.59 13.75
CA PHE A 555 -30.18 22.01 15.13
C PHE A 555 -31.16 23.16 15.40
N ALA A 556 -32.05 22.95 16.37
CA ALA A 556 -33.00 23.94 16.86
C ALA A 556 -32.93 24.10 18.40
N GLY A 557 -31.89 23.54 19.02
CA GLY A 557 -31.66 23.58 20.46
C GLY A 557 -31.46 25.00 21.03
N ALA A 558 -31.68 25.10 22.34
CA ALA A 558 -31.53 26.35 23.08
C ALA A 558 -30.10 26.48 23.62
N GLY A 559 -29.39 27.53 23.18
CA GLY A 559 -27.97 27.71 23.51
C GLY A 559 -27.08 26.87 22.61
N ASP A 560 -25.77 27.09 22.73
CA ASP A 560 -24.77 26.34 21.96
C ASP A 560 -24.55 24.96 22.59
N HIS A 561 -24.37 23.95 21.73
CA HIS A 561 -24.11 22.56 22.11
C HIS A 561 -22.96 21.97 21.31
N GLN A 562 -22.46 20.82 21.73
CA GLN A 562 -21.38 20.14 21.01
C GLN A 562 -21.47 18.61 21.00
N ALA A 563 -20.94 18.01 19.94
CA ALA A 563 -20.54 16.62 19.89
C ALA A 563 -19.01 16.53 19.98
N THR A 564 -18.50 15.76 20.93
CA THR A 564 -17.06 15.49 21.04
C THR A 564 -16.76 14.08 20.54
N ILE A 565 -16.01 13.96 19.44
CA ILE A 565 -15.72 12.70 18.77
C ILE A 565 -14.24 12.38 19.00
N ASN A 566 -13.97 11.77 20.16
CA ASN A 566 -12.65 11.47 20.69
C ASN A 566 -12.09 10.16 20.16
N ARG A 567 -10.78 9.98 20.30
CA ARG A 567 -10.08 8.72 20.07
C ARG A 567 -9.54 8.15 21.38
N SER A 568 -9.38 6.83 21.45
CA SER A 568 -8.36 6.25 22.34
C SER A 568 -6.97 6.74 21.89
N LEU A 569 -6.06 7.00 22.83
CA LEU A 569 -4.75 7.62 22.54
C LEU A 569 -3.91 6.85 21.49
N ASP A 570 -4.21 5.58 21.24
CA ASP A 570 -3.48 4.67 20.36
C ASP A 570 -4.24 4.24 19.09
N ILE A 571 -5.43 4.81 18.81
CA ILE A 571 -6.29 4.39 17.69
C ILE A 571 -6.48 5.54 16.70
N GLY A 572 -6.06 5.29 15.45
CA GLY A 572 -6.34 6.15 14.30
C GLY A 572 -7.36 5.54 13.34
N MET A 573 -7.68 6.31 12.32
CA MET A 573 -8.59 5.97 11.22
C MET A 573 -7.84 5.99 9.90
N VAL A 574 -8.17 5.12 8.96
CA VAL A 574 -7.61 5.10 7.60
C VAL A 574 -8.71 5.38 6.61
N PHE A 575 -8.62 6.51 5.93
CA PHE A 575 -9.53 6.92 4.86
C PHE A 575 -9.13 6.27 3.55
N VAL A 576 -10.05 5.52 2.97
CA VAL A 576 -9.83 4.72 1.76
C VAL A 576 -10.94 4.95 0.73
N ASN A 577 -10.63 4.70 -0.55
CA ASN A 577 -11.66 4.60 -1.57
C ASN A 577 -12.63 3.48 -1.22
N ASN A 578 -13.92 3.67 -1.51
CA ASN A 578 -14.88 2.57 -1.41
C ASN A 578 -14.63 1.53 -2.52
N LEU A 579 -15.28 0.37 -2.43
CA LEU A 579 -15.09 -0.72 -3.39
C LEU A 579 -15.59 -0.39 -4.81
N SER A 580 -16.34 0.71 -4.98
CA SER A 580 -16.74 1.26 -6.29
C SER A 580 -15.75 2.29 -6.84
N GLY A 581 -14.67 2.58 -6.12
CA GLY A 581 -13.63 3.54 -6.51
C GLY A 581 -13.93 5.00 -6.16
N GLU A 582 -14.97 5.28 -5.37
CA GLU A 582 -15.25 6.64 -4.90
C GLU A 582 -14.28 7.04 -3.77
N GLY A 583 -13.72 8.24 -3.88
CA GLY A 583 -12.79 8.79 -2.90
C GLY A 583 -13.39 8.95 -1.50
N PRO A 584 -12.56 8.87 -0.44
CA PRO A 584 -13.01 9.09 0.94
C PRO A 584 -13.52 10.52 1.17
N LYS A 585 -14.46 10.68 2.12
CA LYS A 585 -15.15 11.96 2.37
C LYS A 585 -15.33 12.30 3.85
N ILE A 586 -15.16 13.58 4.18
CA ILE A 586 -15.77 14.20 5.37
C ILE A 586 -16.89 15.11 4.86
N ARG A 587 -18.13 14.78 5.19
CA ARG A 587 -19.32 15.50 4.70
C ARG A 587 -20.00 16.30 5.80
N ILE A 588 -20.24 17.58 5.55
CA ILE A 588 -20.76 18.58 6.48
C ILE A 588 -22.12 19.05 5.95
N ASP A 589 -23.19 18.39 6.37
CA ASP A 589 -24.58 18.74 5.99
C ASP A 589 -25.38 19.29 7.18
N ALA A 590 -24.82 19.29 8.39
CA ALA A 590 -25.49 19.79 9.58
C ALA A 590 -25.84 21.28 9.45
N THR A 591 -27.05 21.65 9.85
CA THR A 591 -27.59 23.02 9.78
C THR A 591 -28.11 23.49 11.14
N SER A 592 -28.41 24.79 11.27
CA SER A 592 -29.09 25.38 12.43
C SER A 592 -30.17 26.37 11.98
N THR A 593 -31.32 26.34 12.65
CA THR A 593 -32.42 27.29 12.43
C THR A 593 -32.67 28.24 13.61
N GLY A 594 -32.05 27.97 14.77
CA GLY A 594 -32.23 28.75 16.01
C GLY A 594 -31.21 29.88 16.23
N GLY A 595 -30.19 29.99 15.37
CA GLY A 595 -29.10 30.97 15.52
C GLY A 595 -28.03 30.61 16.57
N ASN A 596 -28.22 29.50 17.29
CA ASN A 596 -27.20 28.88 18.14
C ASN A 596 -26.40 27.84 17.33
N ASN A 597 -25.22 27.49 17.81
CA ASN A 597 -24.30 26.56 17.16
C ASN A 597 -24.34 25.17 17.80
N PHE A 598 -24.18 24.15 16.96
CA PHE A 598 -23.86 22.79 17.36
C PHE A 598 -22.49 22.41 16.80
N ASP A 599 -21.47 22.42 17.67
CA ASP A 599 -20.09 22.20 17.27
C ASP A 599 -19.74 20.71 17.26
N PHE A 600 -19.24 20.21 16.13
CA PHE A 600 -18.66 18.87 16.05
C PHE A 600 -17.15 18.98 16.26
N VAL A 601 -16.67 18.60 17.44
CA VAL A 601 -15.24 18.53 17.77
C VAL A 601 -14.71 17.15 17.37
N PHE A 602 -14.05 17.06 16.23
CA PHE A 602 -13.53 15.81 15.67
C PHE A 602 -12.05 15.63 16.01
N ASP A 603 -11.78 14.87 17.07
CA ASP A 603 -10.45 14.61 17.58
C ASP A 603 -9.96 13.21 17.20
N GLN A 604 -9.69 12.98 15.91
CA GLN A 604 -9.16 11.70 15.40
C GLN A 604 -7.77 11.85 14.79
N ILE A 605 -6.97 10.77 14.82
CA ILE A 605 -5.82 10.66 13.93
C ILE A 605 -6.35 10.03 12.63
N ALA A 606 -6.32 10.79 11.54
CA ALA A 606 -6.77 10.39 10.22
C ALA A 606 -5.57 10.15 9.32
N TYR A 607 -5.39 8.91 8.87
CA TYR A 607 -4.42 8.56 7.86
C TYR A 607 -5.09 8.49 6.49
N LEU A 608 -4.50 9.11 5.49
CA LEU A 608 -5.00 9.12 4.13
C LEU A 608 -4.26 8.08 3.30
N LEU A 609 -4.94 6.98 2.95
CA LEU A 609 -4.44 6.05 1.94
C LEU A 609 -4.75 6.57 0.53
N HIS A 610 -5.81 7.37 0.41
CA HIS A 610 -6.30 7.97 -0.82
C HIS A 610 -6.71 9.43 -0.58
N ASP A 611 -6.82 10.20 -1.67
CA ASP A 611 -7.21 11.61 -1.65
C ASP A 611 -8.55 11.83 -0.93
N LEU A 612 -8.57 12.78 0.00
CA LEU A 612 -9.75 13.10 0.82
C LEU A 612 -10.53 14.28 0.25
N GLU A 613 -11.86 14.12 0.15
CA GLU A 613 -12.78 15.23 -0.11
C GLU A 613 -13.44 15.70 1.19
N ILE A 614 -13.30 16.99 1.54
CA ILE A 614 -14.14 17.64 2.55
C ILE A 614 -15.27 18.35 1.81
N THR A 615 -16.54 18.04 2.10
CA THR A 615 -17.68 18.49 1.28
C THR A 615 -18.94 18.77 2.09
N GLY A 616 -20.02 19.17 1.43
CA GLY A 616 -21.34 19.44 2.02
C GLY A 616 -21.68 20.93 2.06
N ASP A 617 -22.95 21.21 2.31
CA ASP A 617 -23.54 22.56 2.26
C ASP A 617 -24.16 23.00 3.61
N GLY A 618 -23.83 22.28 4.68
CA GLY A 618 -24.24 22.59 6.04
C GLY A 618 -23.73 23.94 6.54
N THR A 619 -24.42 24.49 7.53
CA THR A 619 -24.07 25.77 8.16
C THR A 619 -23.35 25.61 9.49
N GLN A 620 -23.30 24.41 10.06
CA GLN A 620 -22.54 24.14 11.28
C GLN A 620 -21.05 24.03 10.98
N LEU A 621 -20.21 24.35 11.98
CA LEU A 621 -18.77 24.53 11.85
C LEU A 621 -18.01 23.39 12.56
N PRO A 622 -17.82 22.21 11.94
CA PRO A 622 -17.02 21.15 12.54
C PRO A 622 -15.56 21.62 12.69
N ARG A 623 -14.97 21.26 13.83
CA ARG A 623 -13.60 21.58 14.24
C ARG A 623 -12.76 20.30 14.19
N LEU A 624 -11.79 20.24 13.30
CA LEU A 624 -10.83 19.13 13.19
C LEU A 624 -9.64 19.44 14.10
N THR A 625 -9.63 18.84 15.29
CA THR A 625 -8.61 19.09 16.32
C THR A 625 -7.49 18.05 16.32
N GLY A 626 -7.72 16.91 15.66
CA GLY A 626 -6.76 15.82 15.54
C GLY A 626 -5.73 16.04 14.42
N ALA A 627 -5.02 14.98 14.03
CA ALA A 627 -4.02 15.03 12.97
C ALA A 627 -4.56 14.32 11.72
N THR A 628 -4.37 14.91 10.54
CA THR A 628 -4.61 14.26 9.24
C THR A 628 -3.32 14.20 8.46
N THR A 629 -2.83 13.00 8.17
CA THR A 629 -1.55 12.80 7.47
C THR A 629 -1.66 11.75 6.38
N ASP A 630 -0.73 11.74 5.44
CA ASP A 630 -0.56 10.61 4.53
C ASP A 630 -0.32 9.31 5.32
N TYR A 631 -0.88 8.20 4.84
CA TYR A 631 -0.58 6.87 5.40
C TYR A 631 0.79 6.39 4.91
N ASP A 632 1.05 6.51 3.61
CA ASP A 632 2.34 6.16 3.00
C ASP A 632 2.63 6.93 1.70
N LEU A 633 1.73 6.91 0.72
CA LEU A 633 1.86 7.65 -0.52
C LEU A 633 1.34 9.09 -0.33
N PRO A 634 1.97 10.09 -1.00
CA PRO A 634 1.46 11.46 -1.01
C PRO A 634 0.00 11.53 -1.44
N THR A 635 -0.86 12.14 -0.62
CA THR A 635 -2.28 12.34 -0.94
C THR A 635 -2.63 13.82 -1.07
N ARG A 636 -3.87 14.08 -1.51
CA ARG A 636 -4.49 15.42 -1.63
C ARG A 636 -5.67 15.57 -0.69
N ILE A 637 -5.89 16.80 -0.23
CA ILE A 637 -7.20 17.22 0.30
C ILE A 637 -7.88 18.17 -0.67
N THR A 638 -9.15 17.89 -0.99
CA THR A 638 -10.01 18.79 -1.79
C THR A 638 -11.21 19.22 -0.97
N LYS A 639 -11.40 20.53 -0.78
CA LYS A 639 -12.58 21.12 -0.15
C LYS A 639 -13.58 21.57 -1.21
N THR A 640 -14.79 21.03 -1.20
CA THR A 640 -15.93 21.37 -2.08
C THR A 640 -17.18 21.69 -1.26
N GLY A 641 -18.27 22.08 -1.91
CA GLY A 641 -19.53 22.47 -1.24
C GLY A 641 -19.43 23.80 -0.50
N ALA A 642 -20.56 24.33 -0.05
CA ALA A 642 -20.65 25.66 0.58
C ALA A 642 -20.25 25.69 2.05
N SER A 643 -20.12 24.52 2.70
CA SER A 643 -19.76 24.41 4.12
C SER A 643 -18.40 25.00 4.47
N THR A 644 -18.20 25.28 5.75
CA THR A 644 -16.94 25.71 6.33
C THR A 644 -16.41 24.65 7.29
N VAL A 645 -15.11 24.40 7.25
CA VAL A 645 -14.41 23.54 8.22
C VAL A 645 -13.35 24.35 8.97
N VAL A 646 -13.25 24.13 10.28
CA VAL A 646 -12.22 24.76 11.13
C VAL A 646 -11.15 23.74 11.44
N LEU A 647 -9.89 24.10 11.22
CA LEU A 647 -8.70 23.31 11.51
C LEU A 647 -8.05 23.84 12.78
N GLU A 648 -7.85 22.94 13.74
CA GLU A 648 -7.25 23.25 15.04
C GLU A 648 -6.13 22.27 15.43
N GLY A 649 -5.95 21.22 14.63
CA GLY A 649 -4.83 20.29 14.72
C GLY A 649 -3.94 20.35 13.48
N LEU A 650 -3.28 19.24 13.19
CA LEU A 650 -2.32 19.11 12.08
C LEU A 650 -3.01 18.57 10.82
N ILE A 651 -2.74 19.18 9.68
CA ILE A 651 -2.95 18.62 8.35
C ILE A 651 -1.59 18.61 7.66
N ASP A 652 -1.09 17.43 7.28
CA ASP A 652 0.19 17.25 6.58
C ASP A 652 0.03 16.26 5.42
N VAL A 653 -0.04 16.78 4.20
CA VAL A 653 -0.31 15.98 2.99
C VAL A 653 0.66 16.30 1.85
N GLY A 654 1.09 15.29 1.11
CA GLY A 654 2.20 15.43 0.19
C GLY A 654 1.89 16.09 -1.16
N THR A 655 0.66 16.07 -1.68
CA THR A 655 0.36 16.55 -3.06
C THR A 655 -0.39 17.87 -3.17
N GLY A 656 -0.78 18.47 -2.04
CA GLY A 656 -1.42 19.77 -1.99
C GLY A 656 -2.82 19.78 -1.38
N VAL A 657 -3.38 20.99 -1.28
CA VAL A 657 -4.73 21.24 -0.80
C VAL A 657 -5.45 22.14 -1.79
N THR A 658 -6.63 21.71 -2.25
CA THR A 658 -7.46 22.50 -3.19
C THR A 658 -8.75 22.94 -2.52
N VAL A 659 -9.04 24.24 -2.51
CA VAL A 659 -10.30 24.80 -2.00
C VAL A 659 -11.16 25.28 -3.17
N ASN A 660 -12.12 24.44 -3.55
CA ASN A 660 -13.03 24.64 -4.69
C ASN A 660 -14.47 25.03 -4.27
N GLY A 661 -14.68 25.32 -2.99
CA GLY A 661 -15.99 25.74 -2.47
C GLY A 661 -15.97 25.90 -0.95
N GLY A 662 -16.72 26.89 -0.46
CA GLY A 662 -16.83 27.14 0.98
C GLY A 662 -15.50 27.60 1.57
N ALA A 663 -15.24 27.27 2.84
CA ALA A 663 -14.06 27.77 3.54
C ALA A 663 -13.30 26.70 4.34
N ILE A 664 -11.97 26.89 4.41
CA ILE A 664 -11.11 26.32 5.45
C ILE A 664 -10.65 27.47 6.35
N ILE A 665 -10.79 27.31 7.67
CA ILE A 665 -10.31 28.28 8.66
C ILE A 665 -9.26 27.60 9.54
N VAL A 666 -8.05 28.16 9.65
CA VAL A 666 -7.02 27.70 10.60
C VAL A 666 -7.08 28.58 11.85
N ASP A 667 -7.48 28.01 13.00
CA ASP A 667 -7.92 28.79 14.16
C ASP A 667 -7.52 28.21 15.54
N ALA A 668 -6.32 27.63 15.65
CA ALA A 668 -5.71 27.34 16.96
C ALA A 668 -4.21 27.57 16.94
N ALA A 669 -3.61 27.88 18.10
CA ALA A 669 -2.18 28.18 18.19
C ALA A 669 -1.27 27.03 17.75
N ASN A 670 -1.75 25.79 17.93
CA ASN A 670 -1.08 24.56 17.53
C ASN A 670 -1.64 23.96 16.22
N ALA A 671 -2.52 24.68 15.52
CA ALA A 671 -3.03 24.26 14.24
C ALA A 671 -1.95 24.44 13.18
N GLU A 672 -1.82 23.47 12.28
CA GLU A 672 -0.88 23.55 11.18
C GLU A 672 -1.50 22.94 9.93
N LEU A 673 -1.51 23.71 8.84
CA LEU A 673 -1.83 23.24 7.50
C LEU A 673 -0.54 23.27 6.69
N THR A 674 0.07 22.11 6.53
CA THR A 674 1.32 21.94 5.79
C THR A 674 1.13 21.01 4.60
N THR A 675 1.82 21.31 3.51
CA THR A 675 1.86 20.44 2.34
C THR A 675 3.14 20.65 1.53
N ALA A 676 3.69 19.57 1.00
CA ALA A 676 4.77 19.60 0.01
C ALA A 676 4.27 19.95 -1.42
N GLY A 677 2.96 20.13 -1.59
CA GLY A 677 2.35 20.55 -2.85
C GLY A 677 1.83 21.99 -2.81
N ASP A 678 0.99 22.31 -3.79
CA ASP A 678 0.34 23.62 -3.88
C ASP A 678 -0.90 23.68 -2.96
N ILE A 679 -1.08 24.81 -2.28
CA ILE A 679 -2.40 25.24 -1.81
C ILE A 679 -3.06 26.06 -2.92
N THR A 680 -4.18 25.57 -3.44
CA THR A 680 -4.88 26.21 -4.56
C THR A 680 -6.28 26.65 -4.16
N LEU A 681 -6.54 27.96 -4.24
CA LEU A 681 -7.86 28.53 -3.99
C LEU A 681 -8.54 28.87 -5.32
N THR A 682 -9.76 28.40 -5.51
CA THR A 682 -10.60 28.82 -6.65
C THR A 682 -11.43 30.05 -6.28
N PRO A 683 -12.05 30.76 -7.25
CA PRO A 683 -12.93 31.89 -6.94
C PRO A 683 -14.11 31.56 -6.02
N ALA A 684 -14.50 30.28 -5.91
CA ALA A 684 -15.59 29.82 -5.06
C ALA A 684 -15.11 29.37 -3.66
N GLY A 685 -13.81 29.27 -3.45
CA GLY A 685 -13.19 28.80 -2.21
C GLY A 685 -12.49 29.92 -1.45
N SER A 686 -12.40 29.75 -0.13
CA SER A 686 -11.63 30.65 0.73
C SER A 686 -10.79 29.91 1.76
N LEU A 687 -9.62 30.48 2.07
CA LEU A 687 -8.77 30.05 3.17
C LEU A 687 -8.56 31.23 4.12
N GLU A 688 -8.86 31.03 5.39
CA GLU A 688 -8.68 32.03 6.44
C GLU A 688 -7.65 31.53 7.47
N LEU A 689 -6.60 32.31 7.69
CA LEU A 689 -5.58 32.06 8.72
C LEU A 689 -5.79 33.05 9.88
N ARG A 690 -6.35 32.55 10.98
CA ARG A 690 -6.61 33.32 12.20
C ARG A 690 -5.57 33.07 13.28
N ASN A 691 -5.09 31.83 13.38
CA ASN A 691 -4.09 31.39 14.33
C ASN A 691 -3.34 30.16 13.76
N GLY A 692 -2.26 29.72 14.41
CA GLY A 692 -1.50 28.54 13.96
C GLY A 692 -0.59 28.86 12.77
N ARG A 693 -0.35 27.86 11.91
CA ARG A 693 0.59 27.96 10.78
C ARG A 693 -0.01 27.43 9.47
N VAL A 694 0.30 28.10 8.35
CA VAL A 694 0.12 27.58 7.00
C VAL A 694 1.48 27.50 6.32
N ARG A 695 1.82 26.33 5.78
CA ARG A 695 3.05 26.06 5.04
C ARG A 695 2.73 25.42 3.68
N ALA A 696 3.30 25.95 2.60
CA ALA A 696 3.19 25.35 1.27
C ALA A 696 4.30 25.82 0.34
N ASP A 697 4.71 24.98 -0.61
CA ASP A 697 5.62 25.39 -1.69
C ASP A 697 5.01 26.55 -2.51
N ARG A 698 3.71 26.46 -2.81
CA ARG A 698 2.98 27.51 -3.52
C ARG A 698 1.59 27.73 -2.94
N LEU A 699 1.26 29.00 -2.68
CA LEU A 699 -0.09 29.45 -2.38
C LEU A 699 -0.67 30.19 -3.59
N ASN A 700 -1.64 29.59 -4.29
CA ASN A 700 -2.33 30.22 -5.41
C ASN A 700 -3.57 31.01 -4.92
N THR A 701 -3.47 32.34 -4.88
CA THR A 701 -4.53 33.26 -4.45
C THR A 701 -5.24 33.99 -5.62
N ALA A 702 -4.73 33.86 -6.86
CA ALA A 702 -5.21 34.59 -8.03
C ALA A 702 -6.73 34.46 -8.27
N GLY A 703 -7.49 35.48 -7.88
CA GLY A 703 -8.95 35.56 -8.05
C GLY A 703 -9.78 34.89 -6.96
N ALA A 704 -9.17 34.49 -5.84
CA ALA A 704 -9.80 33.78 -4.73
C ALA A 704 -9.65 34.54 -3.39
N SER A 705 -10.38 34.10 -2.36
CA SER A 705 -10.39 34.76 -1.06
C SER A 705 -9.39 34.11 -0.09
N PHE A 706 -8.19 34.68 0.01
CA PHE A 706 -7.28 34.41 1.12
C PHE A 706 -7.35 35.55 2.14
N ALA A 707 -7.54 35.22 3.42
CA ALA A 707 -7.56 36.20 4.49
C ALA A 707 -6.63 35.78 5.62
N MET A 708 -5.82 36.71 6.11
CA MET A 708 -4.90 36.47 7.22
C MET A 708 -5.07 37.56 8.26
N THR A 709 -5.52 37.16 9.46
CA THR A 709 -5.76 38.04 10.61
C THR A 709 -4.88 37.70 11.81
N GLY A 710 -4.16 36.58 11.75
CA GLY A 710 -3.20 36.12 12.75
C GLY A 710 -2.40 34.93 12.22
N GLY A 711 -1.79 34.15 13.10
CA GLY A 711 -0.99 32.96 12.73
C GLY A 711 0.32 33.28 11.99
N VAL A 712 0.92 32.25 11.39
CA VAL A 712 2.17 32.31 10.63
C VAL A 712 1.96 31.75 9.22
N LEU A 713 2.33 32.50 8.19
CA LEU A 713 2.35 32.04 6.80
C LEU A 713 3.80 31.88 6.33
N SER A 714 4.12 30.70 5.82
CA SER A 714 5.38 30.42 5.13
C SER A 714 5.09 29.78 3.77
N ALA A 715 5.49 30.44 2.69
CA ALA A 715 5.37 29.88 1.35
C ALA A 715 6.46 30.38 0.41
N ASP A 716 7.02 29.51 -0.43
CA ASP A 716 8.08 29.90 -1.36
C ASP A 716 7.53 30.82 -2.46
N LEU A 717 6.30 30.56 -2.92
CA LEU A 717 5.62 31.39 -3.92
C LEU A 717 4.16 31.63 -3.55
N VAL A 718 3.78 32.91 -3.48
CA VAL A 718 2.39 33.36 -3.48
C VAL A 718 2.04 33.85 -4.88
N ASN A 719 1.16 33.08 -5.55
CA ASN A 719 0.69 33.35 -6.89
C ASN A 719 -0.59 34.20 -6.87
N GLY A 720 -0.43 35.52 -6.92
CA GLY A 720 -1.49 36.52 -6.78
C GLY A 720 -1.15 37.61 -5.77
N ASP A 721 -2.13 38.47 -5.49
CA ASP A 721 -2.01 39.49 -4.45
C ASP A 721 -2.07 38.84 -3.06
N LEU A 722 -1.35 39.43 -2.09
CA LEU A 722 -1.31 39.02 -0.70
C LEU A 722 -1.63 40.20 0.22
N ALA A 723 -2.63 40.03 1.09
CA ALA A 723 -2.93 40.98 2.16
C ALA A 723 -2.80 40.28 3.51
N VAL A 724 -1.96 40.83 4.38
CA VAL A 724 -1.70 40.35 5.74
C VAL A 724 -2.20 41.41 6.71
N SER A 725 -3.40 41.21 7.25
CA SER A 725 -4.04 42.16 8.16
C SER A 725 -3.54 42.00 9.61
N GLY A 726 -3.04 40.82 9.96
CA GLY A 726 -2.43 40.49 11.25
C GLY A 726 -1.70 39.15 11.19
N GLY A 727 -0.82 38.88 12.16
CA GLY A 727 0.01 37.66 12.19
C GLY A 727 1.42 37.88 11.63
N VAL A 728 2.09 36.79 11.27
CA VAL A 728 3.50 36.77 10.84
C VAL A 728 3.64 36.21 9.42
N LEU A 729 4.15 37.00 8.50
CA LEU A 729 4.68 36.50 7.22
C LEU A 729 6.15 36.11 7.44
N ALA A 730 6.48 34.83 7.30
CA ALA A 730 7.81 34.27 7.53
C ALA A 730 8.31 33.59 6.25
N PRO A 731 9.18 34.25 5.46
CA PRO A 731 9.70 33.68 4.22
C PRO A 731 10.43 32.36 4.42
N GLY A 732 10.29 31.41 3.48
CA GLY A 732 11.12 30.18 3.44
C GLY A 732 10.99 29.18 4.60
N GLU A 733 10.13 29.44 5.60
CA GLU A 733 9.95 28.69 6.87
C GLU A 733 11.16 28.76 7.83
N SER A 734 12.38 28.66 7.30
CA SER A 734 13.62 29.15 7.89
C SER A 734 14.36 29.98 6.83
N ILE A 735 15.70 30.06 6.84
CA ILE A 735 16.49 30.76 5.82
C ILE A 735 16.05 30.40 4.41
N GLY A 736 15.32 31.31 3.77
CA GLY A 736 14.76 31.08 2.45
C GLY A 736 14.09 32.31 1.83
N ASP A 737 13.61 32.11 0.60
CA ASP A 737 13.05 33.19 -0.20
C ASP A 737 11.53 32.99 -0.37
N THR A 738 10.75 34.06 -0.23
CA THR A 738 9.34 34.10 -0.63
C THR A 738 9.14 35.05 -1.78
N VAL A 739 8.44 34.61 -2.81
CA VAL A 739 8.04 35.44 -3.96
C VAL A 739 6.54 35.70 -3.92
N VAL A 740 6.11 36.96 -3.98
CA VAL A 740 4.73 37.39 -4.21
C VAL A 740 4.63 37.92 -5.65
N SER A 741 3.94 37.18 -6.51
CA SER A 741 3.78 37.55 -7.93
C SER A 741 2.71 38.63 -8.21
N GLY A 742 2.01 39.08 -7.17
CA GLY A 742 1.11 40.24 -7.20
C GLY A 742 1.63 41.40 -6.33
N GLY A 743 0.69 42.20 -5.82
CA GLY A 743 0.96 43.19 -4.78
C GLY A 743 0.95 42.59 -3.38
N LEU A 744 1.70 43.19 -2.47
CA LEU A 744 1.72 42.86 -1.05
C LEU A 744 1.19 44.05 -0.24
N LEU A 745 0.23 43.80 0.64
CA LEU A 745 -0.17 44.71 1.71
C LEU A 745 0.10 44.04 3.06
N LEU A 746 1.06 44.58 3.80
CA LEU A 746 1.30 44.25 5.20
C LEU A 746 0.68 45.36 6.05
N ASP A 747 -0.40 45.09 6.79
CA ASP A 747 -1.11 46.11 7.57
C ASP A 747 -0.45 46.35 8.95
N SER A 748 -0.87 47.41 9.63
CA SER A 748 -0.31 47.86 10.91
C SER A 748 -0.36 46.82 12.05
N GLY A 749 -1.22 45.81 11.95
CA GLY A 749 -1.32 44.70 12.90
C GLY A 749 -0.46 43.49 12.57
N ALA A 750 0.29 43.51 11.46
CA ALA A 750 1.07 42.39 10.96
C ALA A 750 2.58 42.54 11.21
N THR A 751 3.28 41.41 11.15
CA THR A 751 4.72 41.29 11.30
C THR A 751 5.30 40.62 10.06
N LEU A 752 6.37 41.20 9.51
CA LEU A 752 7.30 40.50 8.63
C LEU A 752 8.44 39.96 9.49
N GLU A 753 8.63 38.64 9.53
CA GLU A 753 9.76 38.01 10.21
C GLU A 753 10.86 37.73 9.20
N ILE A 754 12.10 38.04 9.55
CA ILE A 754 13.30 37.75 8.77
C ILE A 754 14.29 37.03 9.69
N GLU A 755 14.61 35.79 9.37
CA GLU A 755 15.70 35.05 9.98
C GLU A 755 17.05 35.44 9.36
N ILE A 756 18.10 35.50 10.19
CA ILE A 756 19.49 35.72 9.77
C ILE A 756 20.38 34.67 10.45
N SER A 757 21.18 33.98 9.64
CA SER A 757 22.11 32.94 10.08
C SER A 757 23.54 33.22 9.60
N ALA A 758 24.52 32.79 10.40
CA ALA A 758 25.92 32.68 10.01
C ALA A 758 26.43 31.22 10.08
N ALA A 759 25.53 30.24 9.95
CA ALA A 759 25.87 28.84 10.00
C ALA A 759 27.01 28.49 9.01
N GLY A 760 28.01 27.74 9.49
CA GLY A 760 29.14 27.32 8.66
C GLY A 760 30.08 28.45 8.20
N GLY A 761 29.93 29.67 8.73
CA GLY A 761 30.72 30.84 8.33
C GLY A 761 30.20 31.55 7.07
N GLN A 762 29.02 31.17 6.57
CA GLN A 762 28.36 31.84 5.46
C GLN A 762 27.14 32.61 5.97
N LEU A 763 27.06 33.90 5.64
CA LEU A 763 25.89 34.72 5.95
C LEU A 763 24.74 34.34 5.02
N SER A 764 23.57 34.10 5.62
CA SER A 764 22.34 33.80 4.91
C SER A 764 21.17 34.42 5.68
N HIS A 765 20.13 34.83 4.96
CA HIS A 765 18.97 35.51 5.53
C HIS A 765 17.75 35.30 4.65
N ASP A 766 16.58 35.51 5.24
CA ASP A 766 15.32 35.49 4.53
C ASP A 766 15.21 36.64 3.55
N ARG A 767 14.56 36.37 2.40
CA ARG A 767 14.28 37.40 1.40
C ARG A 767 12.85 37.35 0.90
N LEU A 768 12.25 38.52 0.77
CA LEU A 768 10.92 38.72 0.23
C LEU A 768 10.98 39.44 -1.12
N SER A 769 10.52 38.81 -2.19
CA SER A 769 10.43 39.45 -3.51
C SER A 769 8.98 39.68 -3.90
N VAL A 770 8.61 40.91 -4.24
CA VAL A 770 7.24 41.28 -4.64
C VAL A 770 7.30 41.86 -6.06
N THR A 771 6.62 41.24 -7.02
CA THR A 771 6.74 41.67 -8.43
C THR A 771 5.95 42.93 -8.78
N ASN A 772 5.24 43.54 -7.82
CA ASN A 772 4.48 44.77 -7.99
C ASN A 772 4.71 45.70 -6.78
N THR A 773 3.66 46.33 -6.25
CA THR A 773 3.76 47.22 -5.09
C THR A 773 3.75 46.43 -3.79
N ALA A 774 4.72 46.69 -2.90
CA ALA A 774 4.72 46.27 -1.51
C ALA A 774 4.40 47.48 -0.60
N ASP A 775 3.17 47.53 -0.06
CA ASP A 775 2.77 48.49 0.99
C ASP A 775 3.07 47.86 2.35
N LEU A 776 4.16 48.29 2.96
CA LEU A 776 4.69 47.70 4.18
C LEU A 776 4.38 48.59 5.38
N ARG A 777 3.57 48.05 6.30
CA ARG A 777 3.19 48.66 7.58
C ARG A 777 3.43 47.64 8.70
N GLY A 778 3.25 48.07 9.95
CA GLY A 778 3.34 47.16 11.09
C GLY A 778 4.76 46.95 11.56
N ALA A 779 5.12 45.70 11.89
CA ALA A 779 6.42 45.37 12.48
C ALA A 779 7.33 44.59 11.49
N LEU A 780 8.63 44.88 11.54
CA LEU A 780 9.68 44.04 11.00
C LEU A 780 10.42 43.42 12.18
N GLN A 781 10.35 42.10 12.30
CA GLN A 781 11.04 41.34 13.34
C GLN A 781 12.24 40.63 12.73
N VAL A 782 13.42 40.86 13.29
CA VAL A 782 14.65 40.19 12.87
C VAL A 782 15.01 39.13 13.89
N VAL A 783 15.15 37.88 13.44
CA VAL A 783 15.45 36.74 14.30
C VAL A 783 16.85 36.24 13.96
N ALA A 784 17.79 36.48 14.87
CA ALA A 784 19.13 35.89 14.77
C ALA A 784 19.09 34.42 15.18
N ILE A 785 19.43 33.53 14.24
CA ILE A 785 19.55 32.09 14.48
C ILE A 785 21.02 31.66 14.37
N ASP A 786 21.33 30.42 14.76
CA ASP A 786 22.69 29.84 14.70
C ASP A 786 23.81 30.66 15.37
N GLY A 787 23.46 31.45 16.39
CA GLY A 787 24.42 32.29 17.11
C GLY A 787 24.92 33.50 16.32
N PHE A 788 24.18 33.92 15.28
CA PHE A 788 24.49 35.13 14.52
C PHE A 788 24.62 36.35 15.45
N THR A 789 25.65 37.16 15.19
CA THR A 789 25.84 38.48 15.81
C THR A 789 26.22 39.44 14.68
N ALA A 790 25.50 40.55 14.57
CA ALA A 790 25.79 41.57 13.56
C ALA A 790 27.20 42.16 13.78
N ALA A 791 27.94 42.34 12.68
CA ALA A 791 29.19 43.09 12.65
C ALA A 791 29.00 44.43 11.95
N ALA A 792 29.80 45.43 12.32
CA ALA A 792 29.75 46.76 11.72
C ALA A 792 29.91 46.70 10.19
N GLY A 793 29.12 47.50 9.47
CA GLY A 793 29.14 47.58 8.00
C GLY A 793 28.44 46.45 7.24
N GLN A 794 27.76 45.52 7.92
CA GLN A 794 26.95 44.48 7.25
C GLN A 794 25.64 45.05 6.69
N VAL A 795 25.22 44.52 5.53
CA VAL A 795 23.98 44.89 4.85
C VAL A 795 23.18 43.63 4.55
N PHE A 796 21.91 43.62 4.94
CA PHE A 796 20.97 42.54 4.66
C PHE A 796 19.84 43.07 3.79
N GLN A 797 19.68 42.54 2.57
CA GLN A 797 18.62 42.94 1.67
C GLN A 797 17.39 42.10 1.95
N LEU A 798 16.42 42.68 2.64
CA LEU A 798 15.28 41.95 3.20
C LEU A 798 14.15 41.78 2.20
N ALA A 799 13.85 42.84 1.45
CA ALA A 799 12.75 42.82 0.49
C ALA A 799 13.07 43.58 -0.79
N PHE A 800 12.55 43.08 -1.91
CA PHE A 800 12.64 43.69 -3.24
C PHE A 800 11.24 43.86 -3.81
N ALA A 801 10.92 45.03 -4.37
CA ALA A 801 9.67 45.24 -5.09
C ALA A 801 9.80 46.20 -6.27
N ASP A 802 8.86 46.17 -7.22
CA ASP A 802 8.75 47.22 -8.25
C ASP A 802 8.56 48.60 -7.59
N THR A 803 7.82 48.63 -6.48
CA THR A 803 7.65 49.83 -5.65
C THR A 803 7.44 49.41 -4.20
N ILE A 804 8.23 49.96 -3.27
CA ILE A 804 7.99 49.82 -1.83
C ILE A 804 7.36 51.11 -1.33
N VAL A 805 6.15 51.00 -0.78
CA VAL A 805 5.50 52.08 -0.06
C VAL A 805 5.80 51.89 1.42
N ASP A 806 6.62 52.77 1.97
CA ASP A 806 6.81 52.85 3.43
C ASP A 806 5.55 53.42 4.08
N GLY A 807 4.68 52.52 4.53
CA GLY A 807 3.47 52.86 5.26
C GLY A 807 3.69 52.91 6.78
N GLY A 808 4.94 52.97 7.24
CA GLY A 808 5.31 53.06 8.66
C GLY A 808 5.74 51.72 9.26
N LEU A 809 6.48 50.90 8.50
CA LEU A 809 7.07 49.64 9.01
C LEU A 809 8.09 49.93 10.11
N GLN A 810 7.96 49.28 11.26
CA GLN A 810 8.82 49.51 12.43
C GLN A 810 9.68 48.28 12.71
N LEU A 811 11.00 48.46 12.72
CA LEU A 811 11.92 47.45 13.23
C LEU A 811 11.65 47.21 14.72
N THR A 812 11.33 45.96 15.09
CA THR A 812 11.08 45.54 16.47
C THR A 812 12.16 44.55 16.93
N GLY A 813 12.66 44.74 18.15
CA GLY A 813 13.76 43.94 18.73
C GLY A 813 15.13 44.63 18.67
N ASP A 814 16.16 43.93 19.16
CA ASP A 814 17.56 44.40 19.11
C ASP A 814 18.22 43.82 17.86
N ALA A 815 18.28 44.61 16.78
CA ALA A 815 18.96 44.26 15.54
C ALA A 815 20.49 44.47 15.60
N GLY A 816 21.08 44.56 16.80
CA GLY A 816 22.53 44.64 16.98
C GLY A 816 23.15 45.92 16.42
N GLY A 817 22.42 47.04 16.43
CA GLY A 817 22.87 48.34 15.90
C GLY A 817 22.52 48.61 14.44
N LEU A 818 21.82 47.70 13.76
CA LEU A 818 21.32 47.90 12.40
C LEU A 818 20.05 48.78 12.39
N GLU A 819 19.96 49.68 11.42
CA GLU A 819 18.78 50.48 11.11
C GLU A 819 18.14 50.04 9.78
N LEU A 820 16.82 50.22 9.71
CA LEU A 820 16.04 49.92 8.51
C LEU A 820 16.16 51.06 7.50
N VAL A 821 16.53 50.74 6.26
CA VAL A 821 16.72 51.70 5.16
C VAL A 821 15.92 51.26 3.93
N HIS A 822 15.23 52.21 3.32
CA HIS A 822 14.59 52.07 2.01
C HIS A 822 15.46 52.70 0.92
N ILE A 823 15.82 51.91 -0.09
CA ILE A 823 16.64 52.33 -1.22
C ILE A 823 15.76 52.32 -2.48
N SER A 824 15.48 53.50 -3.03
CA SER A 824 14.71 53.62 -4.28
C SER A 824 15.57 53.37 -5.51
N GLY A 825 15.07 52.60 -6.48
CA GLY A 825 15.84 52.16 -7.65
C GLY A 825 15.00 51.77 -8.86
N VAL A 826 15.57 50.95 -9.76
CA VAL A 826 14.79 50.28 -10.84
C VAL A 826 13.82 49.27 -10.23
N PHE A 827 14.25 48.64 -9.14
CA PHE A 827 13.42 48.00 -8.14
C PHE A 827 13.77 48.66 -6.80
N ASP A 828 12.77 48.87 -5.96
CA ASP A 828 12.95 49.34 -4.60
C ASP A 828 13.46 48.20 -3.72
N THR A 829 14.39 48.50 -2.82
CA THR A 829 14.97 47.53 -1.88
C THR A 829 14.80 48.01 -0.44
N LEU A 830 14.33 47.13 0.44
CA LEU A 830 14.35 47.32 1.88
C LEU A 830 15.54 46.55 2.45
N ALA A 831 16.38 47.21 3.25
CA ALA A 831 17.58 46.61 3.81
C ALA A 831 17.83 47.03 5.25
N LEU A 832 18.55 46.19 6.00
CA LEU A 832 19.14 46.56 7.29
C LEU A 832 20.60 46.96 7.08
N LEU A 833 20.97 48.12 7.61
CA LEU A 833 22.33 48.68 7.53
C LEU A 833 22.75 49.25 8.88
N ASP A 834 24.01 49.10 9.26
CA ASP A 834 24.59 49.87 10.36
C ASP A 834 24.80 51.33 9.90
N THR A 835 24.04 52.26 10.46
CA THR A 835 24.14 53.70 10.12
C THR A 835 25.13 54.46 11.00
N ASN A 836 25.74 53.82 11.99
CA ASN A 836 26.87 54.37 12.75
C ASN A 836 28.21 54.15 12.05
N ALA A 837 28.25 53.32 11.00
CA ALA A 837 29.41 53.18 10.14
C ALA A 837 29.60 54.49 9.34
N LEU A 838 30.72 55.19 9.55
CA LEU A 838 31.14 56.23 8.61
C LEU A 838 31.24 55.58 7.22
N PRO A 839 30.63 56.13 6.16
CA PRO A 839 30.78 55.58 4.81
C PRO A 839 32.27 55.48 4.46
N GLY A 840 32.82 54.26 4.46
CA GLY A 840 34.25 54.00 4.27
C GLY A 840 35.02 53.44 5.48
N ASP A 841 34.45 53.43 6.68
CA ASP A 841 35.06 52.88 7.91
C ASP A 841 34.72 51.39 8.03
N PHE A 842 35.37 50.59 7.17
CA PHE A 842 35.10 49.15 7.07
C PHE A 842 35.67 48.37 8.25
N ASN A 843 36.57 48.96 9.05
CA ASN A 843 37.14 48.32 10.22
C ASN A 843 36.41 48.71 11.53
N GLY A 844 35.55 49.72 11.50
CA GLY A 844 34.67 50.15 12.60
C GLY A 844 35.37 50.94 13.70
N ASP A 845 36.50 51.59 13.41
CA ASP A 845 37.30 52.34 14.41
C ASP A 845 36.91 53.82 14.54
N GLY A 846 35.91 54.27 13.77
CA GLY A 846 35.42 55.64 13.77
C GLY A 846 36.26 56.57 12.88
N ALA A 847 37.11 56.05 12.00
CA ALA A 847 37.86 56.79 11.00
C ALA A 847 37.79 56.09 9.63
N VAL A 848 37.90 56.85 8.54
CA VAL A 848 38.08 56.30 7.19
C VAL A 848 39.54 56.46 6.80
N ASP A 849 40.32 55.38 6.88
CA ASP A 849 41.76 55.37 6.61
C ASP A 849 42.24 54.16 5.78
N ALA A 850 43.55 53.98 5.67
CA ALA A 850 44.13 52.94 4.82
C ALA A 850 43.91 51.50 5.34
N ALA A 851 43.61 51.33 6.63
CA ALA A 851 43.24 50.04 7.21
C ALA A 851 41.86 49.60 6.72
N ASP A 852 40.94 50.55 6.52
CA ASP A 852 39.61 50.28 5.97
C ASP A 852 39.64 49.79 4.53
N TYR A 853 40.58 50.28 3.72
CA TYR A 853 40.78 49.76 2.37
C TYR A 853 41.10 48.25 2.38
N THR A 854 41.85 47.78 3.38
CA THR A 854 42.19 46.36 3.51
C THR A 854 40.95 45.53 3.84
N VAL A 855 40.14 46.00 4.80
CA VAL A 855 38.91 45.31 5.22
C VAL A 855 37.84 45.37 4.13
N TRP A 856 37.70 46.51 3.44
CA TRP A 856 36.83 46.66 2.27
C TRP A 856 37.21 45.71 1.15
N ARG A 857 38.49 45.65 0.80
CA ARG A 857 39.01 44.75 -0.23
C ARG A 857 38.72 43.29 0.11
N ASP A 858 38.98 42.88 1.34
CA ASP A 858 38.87 41.48 1.76
C ASP A 858 37.41 41.00 1.85
N ASN A 859 36.44 41.91 2.06
CA ASN A 859 35.03 41.56 2.26
C ASN A 859 34.11 41.93 1.07
N LEU A 860 34.38 43.03 0.36
CA LEU A 860 33.49 43.61 -0.66
C LEU A 860 34.17 43.84 -2.02
N GLY A 861 35.50 44.04 -2.04
CA GLY A 861 36.30 44.26 -3.25
C GLY A 861 36.86 42.99 -3.90
N ALA A 862 36.61 41.81 -3.32
CA ALA A 862 37.02 40.55 -3.91
C ALA A 862 36.02 40.10 -5.00
N VAL A 863 36.56 39.64 -6.13
CA VAL A 863 35.86 39.13 -7.33
C VAL A 863 34.48 38.52 -7.05
N GLY A 864 33.42 39.07 -7.65
CA GLY A 864 32.16 38.34 -7.88
C GLY A 864 30.85 38.91 -7.30
N ALA A 865 30.85 40.01 -6.56
CA ALA A 865 29.59 40.63 -6.10
C ALA A 865 28.87 41.39 -7.24
N PRO A 866 27.60 41.07 -7.58
CA PRO A 866 26.87 41.81 -8.59
C PRO A 866 26.32 43.13 -8.01
N GLY A 867 26.81 44.28 -8.49
CA GLY A 867 26.13 45.56 -8.25
C GLY A 867 26.97 46.79 -7.89
N LEU A 868 28.31 46.72 -7.81
CA LEU A 868 29.13 47.92 -7.55
C LEU A 868 30.05 48.26 -8.76
N PRO A 869 30.02 49.49 -9.31
CA PRO A 869 30.76 49.89 -10.52
C PRO A 869 32.23 50.24 -10.26
N GLY A 870 32.98 49.38 -9.58
CA GLY A 870 34.36 49.62 -9.15
C GLY A 870 35.48 48.91 -9.93
N ASP A 871 35.18 47.92 -10.77
CA ASP A 871 36.20 47.01 -11.36
C ASP A 871 36.45 47.19 -12.87
N GLY A 872 36.31 48.42 -13.36
CA GLY A 872 36.22 48.70 -14.80
C GLY A 872 37.44 49.31 -15.50
N ASP A 873 38.66 49.34 -14.94
CA ASP A 873 39.80 49.93 -15.66
C ASP A 873 41.15 49.27 -15.34
N ASP A 874 41.74 48.61 -16.33
CA ASP A 874 43.13 48.10 -16.35
C ASP A 874 44.17 49.22 -16.66
N GLY A 875 43.80 50.47 -16.37
CA GLY A 875 44.54 51.67 -16.74
C GLY A 875 44.52 51.99 -18.24
N SER A 876 43.66 51.36 -19.06
CA SER A 876 43.56 51.61 -20.50
C SER A 876 42.30 52.37 -20.96
N GLY A 877 41.33 52.58 -20.07
CA GLY A 877 40.11 53.36 -20.32
C GLY A 877 39.01 52.61 -21.09
N PHE A 878 39.02 51.27 -21.16
CA PHE A 878 38.08 50.49 -21.97
C PHE A 878 37.39 49.27 -21.30
N GLY A 879 37.35 49.15 -19.97
CA GLY A 879 36.28 48.37 -19.31
C GLY A 879 36.44 46.83 -19.28
N VAL A 880 37.64 46.28 -19.12
CA VAL A 880 37.84 44.82 -18.94
C VAL A 880 38.47 44.53 -17.57
N ARG A 881 37.91 43.54 -16.84
CA ARG A 881 38.37 43.09 -15.51
C ARG A 881 39.66 42.28 -15.61
N ASP A 882 40.75 42.70 -14.97
CA ASP A 882 42.05 42.01 -14.99
C ASP A 882 42.37 41.23 -13.69
N GLY A 883 41.62 41.49 -12.61
CA GLY A 883 41.73 40.76 -11.34
C GLY A 883 43.01 41.07 -10.54
N VAL A 884 43.67 42.21 -10.81
CA VAL A 884 44.89 42.64 -10.13
C VAL A 884 44.59 43.85 -9.25
N VAL A 885 44.91 43.76 -7.96
CA VAL A 885 44.76 44.90 -7.04
C VAL A 885 45.85 45.92 -7.33
N ASP A 886 45.48 47.11 -7.80
CA ASP A 886 46.43 48.15 -8.16
C ASP A 886 46.07 49.54 -7.61
N GLU A 887 46.74 50.56 -8.13
CA GLU A 887 46.57 51.94 -7.68
C GLU A 887 45.23 52.57 -8.12
N HIS A 888 44.57 52.00 -9.14
CA HIS A 888 43.25 52.41 -9.61
C HIS A 888 42.12 51.95 -8.68
N ASP A 889 42.19 50.73 -8.12
CA ASP A 889 41.21 50.24 -7.13
C ASP A 889 41.23 51.10 -5.85
N LEU A 890 42.44 51.43 -5.38
CA LEU A 890 42.64 52.33 -4.25
C LEU A 890 42.15 53.75 -4.58
N ALA A 891 42.32 54.22 -5.82
CA ALA A 891 41.82 55.52 -6.26
C ALA A 891 40.28 55.55 -6.34
N PHE A 892 39.66 54.47 -6.79
CA PHE A 892 38.20 54.31 -6.81
C PHE A 892 37.64 54.34 -5.38
N TRP A 893 38.18 53.51 -4.49
CA TRP A 893 37.77 53.46 -3.08
C TRP A 893 37.92 54.84 -2.41
N ARG A 894 39.03 55.54 -2.66
CA ARG A 894 39.24 56.92 -2.19
C ARG A 894 38.20 57.92 -2.72
N THR A 895 37.76 57.75 -3.97
CA THR A 895 36.81 58.66 -4.62
C THR A 895 35.40 58.53 -4.05
N TRP A 896 35.00 57.30 -3.68
CA TRP A 896 33.64 57.00 -3.25
C TRP A 896 33.46 56.94 -1.74
N TYR A 897 34.50 56.53 -1.01
CA TYR A 897 34.42 56.27 0.44
C TYR A 897 35.42 57.10 1.25
N GLY A 898 36.58 57.47 0.69
CA GLY A 898 37.67 58.17 1.40
C GLY A 898 37.52 59.68 1.63
N LEU A 899 36.36 60.19 2.03
CA LEU A 899 36.14 61.62 2.35
C LEU A 899 36.24 61.80 3.88
N ASP A 900 37.07 62.63 4.52
CA ASP A 900 37.73 63.91 4.21
C ASP A 900 38.98 64.13 5.11
N TYR A 901 40.15 64.41 4.53
CA TYR A 901 41.26 65.08 5.25
C TYR A 901 41.97 66.10 4.34
N GLN A 902 41.30 67.23 4.14
CA GLN A 902 41.85 68.58 3.96
C GLN A 902 42.68 68.86 2.69
N ALA A 903 42.10 69.72 1.86
CA ALA A 903 42.80 70.81 1.21
C ALA A 903 43.95 71.37 2.10
N VAL A 904 45.10 71.65 1.48
CA VAL A 904 46.31 72.33 2.01
C VAL A 904 47.48 71.41 2.45
N SER A 905 48.36 71.16 1.48
CA SER A 905 49.82 70.99 1.57
C SER A 905 50.45 69.69 2.12
N GLY A 906 50.99 68.88 1.21
CA GLY A 906 52.40 68.47 1.29
C GLY A 906 52.80 67.13 1.91
N GLY A 907 51.87 66.22 2.25
CA GLY A 907 52.20 64.88 2.75
C GLY A 907 52.19 63.80 1.64
N GLN A 908 53.25 63.01 1.51
CA GLN A 908 53.25 61.79 0.69
C GLN A 908 52.42 60.70 1.38
N PHE A 909 51.45 60.10 0.67
CA PHE A 909 50.70 58.94 1.14
C PHE A 909 51.50 57.64 0.93
N ALA A 910 51.21 56.62 1.74
CA ALA A 910 51.79 55.29 1.62
C ALA A 910 51.30 54.58 0.33
N SER A 911 52.16 53.73 -0.25
CA SER A 911 51.87 52.90 -1.43
C SER A 911 50.78 51.87 -1.13
N VAL A 912 50.09 51.37 -2.18
CA VAL A 912 49.15 50.24 -2.10
C VAL A 912 49.76 49.15 -1.20
N PRO A 913 49.09 48.71 -0.12
CA PRO A 913 49.62 47.66 0.74
C PRO A 913 49.70 46.36 -0.06
N GLU A 914 50.91 45.96 -0.47
CA GLU A 914 51.07 44.70 -1.19
C GLU A 914 50.67 43.53 -0.28
N PRO A 915 49.94 42.53 -0.80
CA PRO A 915 49.67 41.32 -0.05
C PRO A 915 51.00 40.67 0.35
N SER A 916 51.08 40.19 1.60
CA SER A 916 52.28 39.54 2.10
C SER A 916 52.64 38.36 1.19
N ALA A 917 53.82 38.43 0.56
CA ALA A 917 54.27 37.47 -0.41
C ALA A 917 54.32 36.04 0.18
N GLY A 918 53.32 35.23 -0.20
CA GLY A 918 53.20 33.83 0.10
C GLY A 918 52.71 33.06 -1.13
N MET A 919 53.67 32.72 -2.00
CA MET A 919 53.59 31.84 -3.18
C MET A 919 52.93 32.36 -4.45
N LEU A 920 53.77 32.47 -5.50
CA LEU A 920 53.57 32.15 -6.92
C LEU A 920 54.77 32.80 -7.65
N LEU A 921 55.44 32.29 -8.69
CA LEU A 921 55.26 31.23 -9.67
C LEU A 921 56.60 31.22 -10.47
N LEU A 922 56.95 30.16 -11.20
CA LEU A 922 57.86 30.32 -12.36
C LEU A 922 57.17 29.87 -13.65
N VAL A 923 57.10 30.82 -14.56
CA VAL A 923 56.47 30.81 -15.89
C VAL A 923 57.50 30.45 -16.96
N SER A 924 57.08 29.56 -17.86
CA SER A 924 57.29 29.46 -19.32
C SER A 924 58.58 29.99 -19.98
N ILE A 925 59.21 29.15 -20.82
CA ILE A 925 59.80 29.57 -22.13
C ILE A 925 59.53 28.47 -23.18
N GLY A 926 59.21 28.90 -24.40
CA GLY A 926 58.75 28.06 -25.51
C GLY A 926 59.79 27.45 -26.47
N PHE A 927 59.19 26.67 -27.38
CA PHE A 927 59.61 26.16 -28.70
C PHE A 927 60.80 25.19 -28.87
N LEU A 928 60.47 24.11 -29.62
CA LEU A 928 61.30 23.21 -30.45
C LEU A 928 62.12 22.10 -29.76
N ARG A 929 61.59 20.86 -29.76
CA ARG A 929 62.03 19.74 -30.64
C ARG A 929 61.52 18.36 -30.18
N ARG A 930 60.99 17.63 -31.18
CA ARG A 930 61.10 16.18 -31.47
C ARG A 930 60.48 15.12 -30.53
N ARG A 931 59.47 14.45 -31.13
CA ARG A 931 59.33 13.00 -31.40
C ARG A 931 59.45 11.98 -30.24
N LYS A 932 58.38 11.15 -30.17
CA LYS A 932 58.32 9.67 -29.95
C LYS A 932 58.89 9.20 -28.58
N ALA A 933 58.37 8.22 -27.86
CA ALA A 933 57.51 7.06 -28.12
C ALA A 933 56.88 6.67 -26.74
N ALA A 934 55.65 6.17 -26.69
CA ALA A 934 55.34 4.74 -26.52
C ALA A 934 55.66 4.12 -25.13
N LEU A 935 54.61 3.50 -24.56
CA LEU A 935 54.62 2.27 -23.73
C LEU A 935 55.24 2.36 -22.32
N VAL A 936 54.44 2.14 -21.27
CA VAL A 936 54.21 0.84 -20.59
C VAL A 936 53.51 1.11 -19.24
N ARG A 937 52.36 0.44 -19.06
CA ARG A 937 51.61 0.11 -17.83
C ARG A 937 50.87 1.21 -17.09
#